data_AF-A0A5N7AGR2-F1
#
_entry.id   AF-A0A5N7AGR2-F1
#
_cell.length_a   1.000
_cell.length_b   1.000
_cell.length_c   1.000
_cell.angle_alpha   90.00
_cell.angle_beta   90.00
_cell.angle_gamma   90.00
#
_symmetry.space_group_name_H-M   'P 1'
#
loop_
_entity.id
_entity.type
_entity.pdbx_description
1 polymer ?
#
loop_
_entity_poly.entity_id
_entity_poly.type
_entity_poly.pdbx_seq_one_letter_code
_entity_poly.pdbx_strand_id
1 'polypeptide(L)'
;MLSEFNILTPNAMLGYGYRAEHFWYGIEKFTPKAIIVDSGSTDGGPYKLGLNKMTCGRDSYIRDLTPVLQACFHKKIQVLIGSVGGDGSDKHVQEMFEIVQEISAKEGFSFNVTTISAGFHRDLLRQRIVSKKVGPCGPVEELTVESADRATDIVAQMGAEPFLKALETCPDIILGGRCYDPAPFAAFSIYHGVRPGVAWHMGKIMECGGICALPKGRSMIATMREDSFDLTPLSPRERCTPLSVAAHTLYEKTRPDRLPGPGGVLILDNASYEQLTERTVRVSGAVFEPTHTYQVKLEGVEQLGYRTIFIGGIRDPILIGQIDTFLADVRAYTQRLFPELDKSPDCKLLFHFYGRNGTMGPIEPTPVAGHDLGILGEVVAPSQELSYTIANNARASILHMPYKDQVATTGNFASPLSPHETAAGPVFRFNIYHLVDLEAGEEIKLFPITTKRIVNNPPSSDNGAPLGLADSERQRLLSETLEPLSLKPIPPSECQMMDIAKIIRSKNSGPFEMTFDIMFDTAEAYERVKNSNVLTNERIVSLYHLQPEDILVNMFFEPALAWKCTIRRPWEQGTVGERDTLGTQQHGPLLTIVVPAVPSSAVVTHAIGKPLVSDTPPDRSHFSAKDSVDYLWTKLGLPATSLERLQLPGQGLGLPSSFKIAHIAQASIGLSALLAAQVYAYRTNSALPTVTVPLQHAAIEFKSERLYTLADKPAPSPWGPIGGLHKTSDGYVRVHDSFPNHRDGALALVGCEPNATRAEIGSKIEAWRSVDLEAAAFDNNLVISALRSYSQWDVLPQARMVTDFPITLRKLCDGPVGLPSTMQSPPDKALRGLRVLEVSRVIAAPLSGRTLSAHGADVLWVTSPNLPDLPTMDRDFGRGKRTIQLDLNTPTDQNTLSQLLEDAHVFVQGFRPGSLSHRGYSPSALSKRFQHRNIICAKMSAYGPDGPWSDKRGFDSLIQTCSGMNISEAEHFGAGEAARPTPCQALDHAGGYFLAAGITAALCKQATEGGSWQVDVSLAGVMKYLRSLGQYEGKSGFETQDFTCTKDVPEQYLETRETGFGTMTAIRHSASIEGVDVGWDIMPKPLGSDQKKWL
;
A
#
# COMPACT_ATOMS: atom_id res chain seq x y z
N MET A 1 -25.19 15.98 -36.02
CA MET A 1 -24.31 15.27 -35.05
C MET A 1 -24.30 16.09 -33.78
N LEU A 2 -24.93 15.60 -32.71
CA LEU A 2 -24.82 16.26 -31.41
C LEU A 2 -23.35 16.23 -30.98
N SER A 3 -22.83 17.38 -30.55
CA SER A 3 -21.42 17.54 -30.24
C SER A 3 -21.07 16.93 -28.89
N GLU A 4 -19.96 16.19 -28.86
CA GLU A 4 -19.31 15.71 -27.65
C GLU A 4 -19.06 16.87 -26.67
N PHE A 5 -19.21 16.64 -25.36
CA PHE A 5 -18.96 17.64 -24.33
C PHE A 5 -18.39 17.03 -23.05
N ASN A 6 -17.73 17.85 -22.23
CA ASN A 6 -17.07 17.39 -21.00
C ASN A 6 -17.79 17.91 -19.74
N ILE A 7 -17.86 17.06 -18.72
CA ILE A 7 -18.28 17.38 -17.36
C ILE A 7 -17.09 17.14 -16.43
N LEU A 8 -16.79 18.12 -15.57
CA LEU A 8 -15.73 18.01 -14.57
C LEU A 8 -16.33 17.79 -13.18
N THR A 9 -15.82 16.80 -12.46
CA THR A 9 -16.11 16.64 -11.03
C THR A 9 -14.82 16.80 -10.23
N PRO A 10 -14.67 17.89 -9.45
CA PRO A 10 -13.45 18.16 -8.70
C PRO A 10 -13.27 17.18 -7.54
N ASN A 11 -14.36 16.75 -6.91
CA ASN A 11 -14.39 15.80 -5.81
C ASN A 11 -15.80 15.21 -5.66
N ALA A 12 -15.92 14.10 -4.93
CA ALA A 12 -17.20 13.53 -4.53
C ALA A 12 -17.97 14.50 -3.62
N MET A 13 -17.38 14.83 -2.47
CA MET A 13 -17.98 15.70 -1.45
C MET A 13 -17.29 17.07 -1.39
N LEU A 14 -18.06 18.15 -1.49
CA LEU A 14 -17.54 19.50 -1.31
C LEU A 14 -17.10 19.74 0.15
N GLY A 15 -15.97 20.43 0.35
CA GLY A 15 -15.37 20.67 1.66
C GLY A 15 -14.29 19.64 2.03
N TYR A 16 -14.28 18.45 1.44
CA TYR A 16 -13.22 17.46 1.68
C TYR A 16 -11.87 17.84 1.05
N GLY A 17 -11.85 18.79 0.12
CA GLY A 17 -10.66 19.28 -0.56
C GLY A 17 -10.33 18.55 -1.85
N TYR A 18 -9.75 19.28 -2.80
CA TYR A 18 -9.15 18.74 -4.02
C TYR A 18 -7.91 19.55 -4.39
N ARG A 19 -7.05 18.98 -5.24
CA ARG A 19 -5.84 19.67 -5.71
C ARG A 19 -6.23 20.71 -6.75
N ALA A 20 -6.04 21.99 -6.44
CA ALA A 20 -6.41 23.10 -7.32
C ALA A 20 -5.70 23.00 -8.68
N GLU A 21 -4.47 22.51 -8.70
CA GLU A 21 -3.70 22.29 -9.92
C GLU A 21 -4.33 21.23 -10.85
N HIS A 22 -4.92 20.16 -10.29
CA HIS A 22 -5.61 19.15 -11.09
C HIS A 22 -6.95 19.69 -11.62
N PHE A 23 -7.65 20.47 -10.80
CA PHE A 23 -8.88 21.14 -11.21
C PHE A 23 -8.63 22.09 -12.38
N TRP A 24 -7.69 23.03 -12.25
CA TRP A 24 -7.36 23.98 -13.32
C TRP A 24 -6.79 23.28 -14.56
N TYR A 25 -6.00 22.22 -14.39
CA TYR A 25 -5.59 21.36 -15.52
C TYR A 25 -6.80 20.83 -16.29
N GLY A 26 -7.81 20.31 -15.58
CA GLY A 26 -9.05 19.82 -16.18
C GLY A 26 -9.82 20.90 -16.93
N ILE A 27 -9.97 22.08 -16.31
CA ILE A 27 -10.65 23.24 -16.91
C ILE A 27 -9.99 23.64 -18.22
N GLU A 28 -8.67 23.80 -18.23
CA GLU A 28 -7.91 24.29 -19.38
C GLU A 28 -7.79 23.24 -20.49
N LYS A 29 -7.58 21.98 -20.13
CA LYS A 29 -7.37 20.90 -21.11
C LYS A 29 -8.65 20.43 -21.77
N PHE A 30 -9.73 20.28 -21.01
CA PHE A 30 -10.97 19.65 -21.48
C PHE A 30 -12.10 20.65 -21.72
N THR A 31 -11.95 21.90 -21.30
CA THR A 31 -12.95 22.97 -21.53
C THR A 31 -14.38 22.50 -21.17
N PRO A 32 -14.60 22.01 -19.93
CA PRO A 32 -15.86 21.41 -19.55
C PRO A 32 -17.03 22.39 -19.67
N LYS A 33 -18.19 21.91 -20.08
CA LYS A 33 -19.43 22.71 -20.12
C LYS A 33 -20.01 22.91 -18.73
N ALA A 34 -19.82 21.94 -17.84
CA ALA A 34 -20.26 22.03 -16.47
C ALA A 34 -19.24 21.47 -15.47
N ILE A 35 -19.27 22.06 -14.28
CA ILE A 35 -18.69 21.50 -13.06
C ILE A 35 -19.86 20.96 -12.23
N ILE A 36 -19.86 19.66 -11.97
CA ILE A 36 -20.96 19.00 -11.23
C ILE A 36 -20.39 18.25 -10.03
N VAL A 37 -21.00 18.45 -8.86
CA VAL A 37 -20.63 17.82 -7.60
C VAL A 37 -21.89 17.34 -6.89
N ASP A 38 -21.90 16.09 -6.43
CA ASP A 38 -22.90 15.60 -5.48
C ASP A 38 -22.41 15.88 -4.06
N SER A 39 -22.76 17.06 -3.54
CA SER A 39 -22.15 17.63 -2.34
C SER A 39 -22.76 17.10 -1.03
N GLY A 40 -23.17 15.83 -1.00
CA GLY A 40 -23.65 15.23 0.24
C GLY A 40 -24.43 13.94 0.12
N SER A 41 -24.58 13.27 1.26
CA SER A 41 -25.39 12.07 1.43
C SER A 41 -25.79 11.91 2.90
N THR A 42 -26.90 11.21 3.13
CA THR A 42 -27.35 10.74 4.45
C THR A 42 -26.56 9.54 4.99
N ASP A 43 -25.57 9.03 4.23
CA ASP A 43 -24.70 7.90 4.61
C ASP A 43 -23.87 8.16 5.87
N GLY A 44 -23.68 9.43 6.27
CA GLY A 44 -23.04 9.78 7.54
C GLY A 44 -23.86 9.41 8.77
N GLY A 45 -25.12 9.01 8.59
CA GLY A 45 -26.09 8.76 9.65
C GLY A 45 -27.01 9.95 9.93
N PRO A 46 -27.97 9.80 10.85
CA PRO A 46 -29.10 10.73 11.03
C PRO A 46 -28.73 12.05 11.70
N TYR A 47 -27.52 12.15 12.25
CA TYR A 47 -27.09 13.25 13.11
C TYR A 47 -27.09 14.61 12.42
N LYS A 48 -26.61 14.65 11.16
CA LYS A 48 -26.44 15.90 10.41
C LYS A 48 -27.80 16.48 10.01
N LEU A 49 -28.73 15.64 9.57
CA LEU A 49 -30.10 16.03 9.24
C LEU A 49 -30.85 16.46 10.50
N GLY A 50 -30.69 15.74 11.60
CA GLY A 50 -31.34 16.05 12.88
C GLY A 50 -30.92 17.41 13.45
N LEU A 51 -29.65 17.79 13.27
CA LEU A 51 -29.15 19.10 13.67
C LEU A 51 -29.25 20.18 12.61
N ASN A 52 -29.59 19.83 11.36
CA ASN A 52 -29.45 20.72 10.21
C ASN A 52 -28.07 21.38 10.14
N LYS A 53 -27.03 20.56 10.31
CA LYS A 53 -25.64 21.02 10.35
C LYS A 53 -24.91 20.51 9.12
N MET A 54 -24.19 21.41 8.45
CA MET A 54 -23.32 21.05 7.34
C MET A 54 -22.32 19.93 7.72
N THR A 55 -22.00 19.07 6.75
CA THR A 55 -21.04 17.97 6.95
C THR A 55 -19.66 18.49 7.33
N CYS A 56 -19.12 19.42 6.55
CA CYS A 56 -17.83 20.06 6.75
C CYS A 56 -17.95 21.40 7.49
N GLY A 57 -16.84 21.93 8.00
CA GLY A 57 -16.79 23.31 8.48
C GLY A 57 -16.96 24.32 7.34
N ARG A 58 -17.55 25.48 7.62
CA ARG A 58 -17.85 26.53 6.63
C ARG A 58 -16.64 26.93 5.77
N ASP A 59 -15.48 27.15 6.39
CA ASP A 59 -14.23 27.53 5.69
C ASP A 59 -13.77 26.49 4.66
N SER A 60 -14.10 25.22 4.89
CA SER A 60 -13.77 24.15 3.93
C SER A 60 -14.61 24.25 2.66
N TYR A 61 -15.89 24.62 2.77
CA TYR A 61 -16.73 24.90 1.60
C TYR A 61 -16.26 26.15 0.87
N ILE A 62 -15.90 27.21 1.60
CA ILE A 62 -15.35 28.44 0.99
C ILE A 62 -14.10 28.10 0.18
N ARG A 63 -13.12 27.41 0.78
CA ARG A 63 -11.88 26.97 0.10
C ARG A 63 -12.15 26.22 -1.20
N ASP A 64 -13.09 25.28 -1.18
CA ASP A 64 -13.35 24.41 -2.33
C ASP A 64 -14.23 25.09 -3.40
N LEU A 65 -15.12 26.01 -3.01
CA LEU A 65 -15.99 26.74 -3.94
C LEU A 65 -15.30 27.90 -4.63
N THR A 66 -14.36 28.59 -3.98
CA THR A 66 -13.71 29.77 -4.57
C THR A 66 -13.14 29.47 -5.98
N PRO A 67 -12.36 28.40 -6.22
CA PRO A 67 -11.86 28.08 -7.56
C PRO A 67 -12.97 27.69 -8.55
N VAL A 68 -14.03 27.03 -8.08
CA VAL A 68 -15.19 26.65 -8.91
C VAL A 68 -15.95 27.89 -9.39
N LEU A 69 -16.19 28.85 -8.51
CA LEU A 69 -16.86 30.11 -8.85
C LEU A 69 -15.99 31.00 -9.74
N GLN A 70 -14.67 31.03 -9.53
CA GLN A 70 -13.72 31.66 -10.43
C GLN A 70 -13.81 31.08 -11.85
N ALA A 71 -13.82 29.75 -11.98
CA ALA A 71 -13.96 29.08 -13.27
C ALA A 71 -15.33 29.38 -13.91
N CYS A 72 -16.41 29.37 -13.13
CA CYS A 72 -17.75 29.74 -13.58
C CYS A 72 -17.77 31.17 -14.17
N PHE A 73 -17.26 32.15 -13.41
CA PHE A 73 -17.30 33.55 -13.82
C PHE A 73 -16.44 33.84 -15.06
N HIS A 74 -15.19 33.38 -15.05
CA HIS A 74 -14.21 33.73 -16.08
C HIS A 74 -14.26 32.84 -17.32
N LYS A 75 -14.64 31.56 -17.18
CA LYS A 75 -14.70 30.60 -18.29
C LYS A 75 -16.12 30.30 -18.76
N LYS A 76 -17.15 30.88 -18.10
CA LYS A 76 -18.57 30.69 -18.44
C LYS A 76 -19.00 29.21 -18.39
N ILE A 77 -18.53 28.51 -17.37
CA ILE A 77 -18.81 27.10 -17.11
C ILE A 77 -19.96 27.01 -16.11
N GLN A 78 -21.02 26.26 -16.41
CA GLN A 78 -22.15 26.10 -15.49
C GLN A 78 -21.76 25.27 -14.27
N VAL A 79 -22.32 25.57 -13.10
CA VAL A 79 -22.05 24.83 -11.87
C VAL A 79 -23.33 24.21 -11.34
N LEU A 80 -23.36 22.90 -11.13
CA LEU A 80 -24.49 22.21 -10.51
C LEU A 80 -24.00 21.50 -9.26
N ILE A 81 -24.68 21.73 -8.15
CA ILE A 81 -24.35 21.09 -6.87
C ILE A 81 -25.61 20.43 -6.33
N GLY A 82 -25.60 19.10 -6.23
CA GLY A 82 -26.66 18.30 -5.62
C GLY A 82 -26.42 18.12 -4.11
N SER A 83 -27.49 17.76 -3.38
CA SER A 83 -27.45 17.43 -1.95
C SER A 83 -26.59 18.40 -1.13
N VAL A 84 -26.73 19.71 -1.39
CA VAL A 84 -25.79 20.71 -0.84
C VAL A 84 -25.67 20.61 0.68
N GLY A 85 -24.43 20.70 1.16
CA GLY A 85 -24.12 20.71 2.58
C GLY A 85 -24.12 19.35 3.30
N GLY A 86 -24.45 18.24 2.61
CA GLY A 86 -24.61 16.93 3.21
C GLY A 86 -25.99 16.36 2.91
N ASP A 87 -26.92 16.50 3.85
CA ASP A 87 -28.24 15.88 3.71
C ASP A 87 -29.22 16.71 2.85
N GLY A 88 -28.79 17.87 2.34
CA GLY A 88 -29.58 18.65 1.40
C GLY A 88 -30.92 19.20 1.93
N SER A 89 -31.04 19.49 3.23
CA SER A 89 -32.22 20.19 3.75
C SER A 89 -32.30 21.62 3.22
N ASP A 90 -33.48 22.24 3.33
CA ASP A 90 -33.67 23.63 2.87
C ASP A 90 -32.75 24.62 3.59
N LYS A 91 -32.37 24.34 4.84
CA LYS A 91 -31.38 25.13 5.58
C LYS A 91 -29.98 24.99 4.99
N HIS A 92 -29.58 23.79 4.59
CA HIS A 92 -28.29 23.60 3.91
C HIS A 92 -28.25 24.33 2.56
N VAL A 93 -29.36 24.34 1.82
CA VAL A 93 -29.49 25.11 0.56
C VAL A 93 -29.31 26.60 0.82
N GLN A 94 -29.97 27.12 1.85
CA GLN A 94 -29.86 28.53 2.23
C GLN A 94 -28.43 28.89 2.68
N GLU A 95 -27.79 28.07 3.52
CA GLU A 95 -26.41 28.30 3.97
C GLU A 95 -25.40 28.23 2.81
N MET A 96 -25.58 27.30 1.88
CA MET A 96 -24.74 27.21 0.68
C MET A 96 -24.92 28.43 -0.22
N PHE A 97 -26.15 28.91 -0.40
CA PHE A 97 -26.42 30.15 -1.12
C PHE A 97 -25.72 31.35 -0.48
N GLU A 98 -25.72 31.44 0.86
CA GLU A 98 -25.00 32.49 1.59
C GLU A 98 -23.47 32.40 1.39
N ILE A 99 -22.90 31.20 1.34
CA ILE A 99 -21.47 31.00 1.01
C ILE A 99 -21.17 31.52 -0.41
N VAL A 100 -22.04 31.20 -1.38
CA VAL A 100 -21.90 31.71 -2.75
C VAL A 100 -22.00 33.24 -2.78
N GLN A 101 -22.93 33.85 -2.04
CA GLN A 101 -23.06 35.30 -1.92
C GLN A 101 -21.81 35.93 -1.31
N GLU A 102 -21.26 35.34 -0.25
CA GLU A 102 -20.06 35.82 0.44
C GLU A 102 -18.83 35.83 -0.49
N ILE A 103 -18.57 34.71 -1.18
CA ILE A 103 -17.48 34.62 -2.14
C ILE A 103 -17.71 35.60 -3.29
N SER A 104 -18.94 35.69 -3.80
CA SER A 104 -19.27 36.61 -4.90
C SER A 104 -19.05 38.07 -4.52
N ALA A 105 -19.41 38.48 -3.30
CA ALA A 105 -19.21 39.84 -2.80
C ALA A 105 -17.71 40.14 -2.62
N LYS A 106 -16.93 39.19 -2.12
CA LYS A 106 -15.49 39.33 -1.93
C LYS A 106 -14.73 39.46 -3.26
N GLU A 107 -15.10 38.65 -4.25
CA GLU A 107 -14.39 38.57 -5.53
C GLU A 107 -15.00 39.48 -6.62
N GLY A 108 -16.14 40.12 -6.35
CA GLY A 108 -16.85 40.99 -7.30
C GLY A 108 -17.57 40.22 -8.42
N PHE A 109 -17.94 38.96 -8.19
CA PHE A 109 -18.64 38.14 -9.19
C PHE A 109 -20.15 38.40 -9.20
N SER A 110 -20.74 38.38 -10.38
CA SER A 110 -22.21 38.44 -10.57
C SER A 110 -22.68 37.15 -11.22
N PHE A 111 -23.72 36.55 -10.65
CA PHE A 111 -24.27 35.25 -11.08
C PHE A 111 -25.79 35.23 -11.02
N ASN A 112 -26.41 34.47 -11.92
CA ASN A 112 -27.77 33.97 -11.78
C ASN A 112 -27.72 32.62 -11.06
N VAL A 113 -28.22 32.57 -9.84
CA VAL A 113 -28.19 31.37 -8.99
C VAL A 113 -29.61 30.85 -8.82
N THR A 114 -29.81 29.59 -9.17
CA THR A 114 -31.08 28.87 -8.99
C THR A 114 -30.96 27.90 -7.83
N THR A 115 -31.92 27.92 -6.92
CA THR A 115 -32.00 27.01 -5.77
C THR A 115 -33.20 26.09 -5.92
N ILE A 116 -33.05 24.82 -5.54
CA ILE A 116 -34.12 23.82 -5.53
C ILE A 116 -34.27 23.28 -4.11
N SER A 117 -35.43 23.49 -3.49
CA SER A 117 -35.75 23.00 -2.14
C SER A 117 -36.15 21.53 -2.15
N ALA A 118 -35.94 20.84 -1.02
CA ALA A 118 -36.20 19.40 -0.87
C ALA A 118 -37.02 19.04 0.38
N GLY A 119 -37.42 20.01 1.19
CA GLY A 119 -38.29 19.77 2.34
C GLY A 119 -39.65 19.19 1.93
N PHE A 120 -40.15 18.20 2.69
CA PHE A 120 -41.44 17.57 2.42
C PHE A 120 -42.51 17.97 3.45
N HIS A 121 -43.67 18.44 2.98
CA HIS A 121 -44.73 18.92 3.86
C HIS A 121 -45.40 17.78 4.64
N ARG A 122 -45.45 17.91 5.98
CA ARG A 122 -46.03 16.90 6.88
C ARG A 122 -47.51 16.64 6.61
N ASP A 123 -48.30 17.66 6.29
CA ASP A 123 -49.73 17.49 6.00
C ASP A 123 -49.97 16.61 4.77
N LEU A 124 -49.18 16.84 3.72
CA LEU A 124 -49.20 15.99 2.52
C LEU A 124 -48.78 14.56 2.85
N LEU A 125 -47.74 14.39 3.68
CA LEU A 125 -47.30 13.06 4.11
C LEU A 125 -48.41 12.32 4.88
N ARG A 126 -49.08 12.97 5.84
CA ARG A 126 -50.22 12.39 6.56
C ARG A 126 -51.31 11.93 5.61
N GLN A 127 -51.66 12.77 4.62
CA GLN A 127 -52.63 12.41 3.60
C GLN A 127 -52.19 11.18 2.78
N ARG A 128 -50.91 11.10 2.40
CA ARG A 128 -50.36 9.97 1.63
C ARG A 128 -50.35 8.68 2.45
N ILE A 129 -50.03 8.75 3.74
CA ILE A 129 -50.09 7.60 4.66
C ILE A 129 -51.53 7.07 4.75
N VAL A 130 -52.50 7.95 5.02
CA VAL A 130 -53.92 7.58 5.14
C VAL A 130 -54.48 7.01 3.83
N SER A 131 -54.02 7.52 2.69
CA SER A 131 -54.41 7.04 1.35
C SER A 131 -53.61 5.84 0.85
N LYS A 132 -52.71 5.26 1.67
CA LYS A 132 -51.85 4.12 1.31
C LYS A 132 -51.00 4.35 0.07
N LYS A 133 -50.52 5.58 -0.10
CA LYS A 133 -49.59 6.02 -1.16
C LYS A 133 -48.14 6.13 -0.67
N VAL A 134 -47.83 5.45 0.44
CA VAL A 134 -46.50 5.39 1.05
C VAL A 134 -46.17 3.92 1.26
N GLY A 135 -44.93 3.52 0.96
CA GLY A 135 -44.45 2.17 1.20
C GLY A 135 -43.01 2.15 1.72
N PRO A 136 -42.57 1.06 2.35
CA PRO A 136 -41.22 0.94 2.89
C PRO A 136 -40.15 0.97 1.78
N CYS A 137 -39.00 1.60 2.05
CA CYS A 137 -37.83 1.57 1.17
C CYS A 137 -36.78 0.63 1.78
N GLY A 138 -36.80 -0.65 1.41
CA GLY A 138 -35.96 -1.68 2.03
C GLY A 138 -36.59 -2.24 3.32
N PRO A 139 -35.80 -2.80 4.25
CA PRO A 139 -36.32 -3.61 5.36
C PRO A 139 -36.77 -2.76 6.57
N VAL A 140 -37.65 -1.78 6.34
CA VAL A 140 -38.24 -0.91 7.36
C VAL A 140 -39.72 -1.23 7.60
N GLU A 141 -40.25 -0.86 8.77
CA GLU A 141 -41.67 -1.00 9.09
C GLU A 141 -42.54 -0.01 8.28
N GLU A 142 -43.85 -0.24 8.23
CA GLU A 142 -44.79 0.69 7.60
C GLU A 142 -44.83 2.05 8.33
N LEU A 143 -44.88 3.13 7.56
CA LEU A 143 -44.89 4.49 8.14
C LEU A 143 -46.24 4.81 8.77
N THR A 144 -46.24 5.13 10.07
CA THR A 144 -47.42 5.65 10.76
C THR A 144 -47.44 7.18 10.83
N VAL A 145 -48.64 7.75 11.01
CA VAL A 145 -48.82 9.20 11.19
C VAL A 145 -48.06 9.68 12.43
N GLU A 146 -48.13 8.92 13.52
CA GLU A 146 -47.45 9.26 14.77
C GLU A 146 -45.91 9.26 14.60
N SER A 147 -45.36 8.33 13.80
CA SER A 147 -43.93 8.33 13.49
C SER A 147 -43.55 9.54 12.65
N ALA A 148 -44.34 9.85 11.61
CA ALA A 148 -44.11 11.03 10.77
C ALA A 148 -44.15 12.34 11.57
N ASP A 149 -45.01 12.44 12.58
CA ASP A 149 -45.16 13.63 13.42
C ASP A 149 -43.98 13.85 14.38
N ARG A 150 -43.28 12.79 14.78
CA ARG A 150 -42.07 12.87 15.61
C ARG A 150 -40.81 13.25 14.84
N ALA A 151 -40.83 13.18 13.51
CA ALA A 151 -39.68 13.56 12.70
C ALA A 151 -39.31 15.03 12.93
N THR A 152 -38.04 15.28 13.24
CA THR A 152 -37.47 16.62 13.40
C THR A 152 -37.43 17.34 12.06
N ASP A 153 -36.98 16.65 11.01
CA ASP A 153 -36.93 17.14 9.64
C ASP A 153 -37.24 16.02 8.65
N ILE A 154 -37.73 16.37 7.46
CA ILE A 154 -38.12 15.43 6.39
C ILE A 154 -37.69 16.00 5.06
N VAL A 155 -36.82 15.28 4.36
CA VAL A 155 -36.37 15.62 3.00
C VAL A 155 -36.86 14.57 2.02
N ALA A 156 -37.19 15.02 0.81
CA ALA A 156 -37.54 14.16 -0.32
C ALA A 156 -36.40 14.13 -1.32
N GLN A 157 -35.97 12.93 -1.71
CA GLN A 157 -34.92 12.71 -2.67
C GLN A 157 -35.45 12.93 -4.10
N MET A 158 -35.18 14.10 -4.66
CA MET A 158 -35.63 14.47 -6.01
C MET A 158 -34.88 13.73 -7.13
N GLY A 159 -35.55 13.55 -8.28
CA GLY A 159 -34.95 13.04 -9.52
C GLY A 159 -34.29 14.12 -10.37
N ALA A 160 -34.13 13.83 -11.66
CA ALA A 160 -33.50 14.74 -12.63
C ALA A 160 -34.43 15.89 -13.06
N GLU A 161 -35.74 15.73 -12.87
CA GLU A 161 -36.79 16.61 -13.41
C GLU A 161 -36.70 18.04 -12.89
N PRO A 162 -36.50 18.31 -11.58
CA PRO A 162 -36.32 19.68 -11.09
C PRO A 162 -35.06 20.36 -11.67
N PHE A 163 -33.96 19.62 -11.84
CA PHE A 163 -32.74 20.13 -12.45
C PHE A 163 -32.93 20.42 -13.93
N LEU A 164 -33.60 19.54 -14.68
CA LEU A 164 -33.97 19.77 -16.08
C LEU A 164 -34.79 21.06 -16.21
N LYS A 165 -35.77 21.24 -15.32
CA LYS A 165 -36.60 22.44 -15.31
C LYS A 165 -35.79 23.71 -14.97
N ALA A 166 -34.86 23.62 -14.03
CA ALA A 166 -33.97 24.72 -13.67
C ALA A 166 -33.01 25.11 -14.82
N LEU A 167 -32.56 24.14 -15.62
CA LEU A 167 -31.67 24.40 -16.76
C LEU A 167 -32.33 25.24 -17.87
N GLU A 168 -33.66 25.20 -18.01
CA GLU A 168 -34.40 26.01 -18.99
C GLU A 168 -34.21 27.53 -18.80
N THR A 169 -33.92 27.97 -17.57
CA THR A 169 -33.66 29.40 -17.28
C THR A 169 -32.21 29.82 -17.52
N CYS A 170 -31.36 28.91 -18.03
CA CYS A 170 -29.93 29.11 -18.28
C CYS A 170 -29.18 29.75 -17.08
N PRO A 171 -29.27 29.19 -15.87
CA PRO A 171 -28.57 29.73 -14.71
C PRO A 171 -27.06 29.53 -14.81
N ASP A 172 -26.29 30.36 -14.10
CA ASP A 172 -24.85 30.16 -13.95
C ASP A 172 -24.57 29.04 -12.93
N ILE A 173 -25.38 28.99 -11.85
CA ILE A 173 -25.21 28.06 -10.72
C ILE A 173 -26.57 27.47 -10.34
N ILE A 174 -26.63 26.16 -10.13
CA ILE A 174 -27.78 25.45 -9.54
C ILE A 174 -27.36 24.82 -8.21
N LEU A 175 -28.09 25.14 -7.14
CA LEU A 175 -27.93 24.57 -5.81
C LEU A 175 -29.18 23.74 -5.47
N GLY A 176 -29.06 22.42 -5.54
CA GLY A 176 -30.14 21.51 -5.19
C GLY A 176 -30.03 21.01 -3.75
N GLY A 177 -31.18 20.93 -3.07
CA GLY A 177 -31.33 20.18 -1.83
C GLY A 177 -31.19 18.67 -2.05
N ARG A 178 -31.79 17.86 -1.18
CA ARG A 178 -31.67 16.40 -1.23
C ARG A 178 -32.11 15.87 -2.59
N CYS A 179 -31.19 15.27 -3.31
CA CYS A 179 -31.45 14.65 -4.60
C CYS A 179 -30.90 13.24 -4.65
N TYR A 180 -31.34 12.48 -5.63
CA TYR A 180 -30.67 11.24 -5.97
C TYR A 180 -29.29 11.62 -6.51
N ASP A 181 -28.24 11.04 -5.94
CA ASP A 181 -26.84 11.43 -6.16
C ASP A 181 -26.46 11.61 -7.66
N PRO A 182 -26.94 10.76 -8.62
CA PRO A 182 -26.69 10.96 -10.05
C PRO A 182 -27.53 12.07 -10.71
N ALA A 183 -28.60 12.55 -10.08
CA ALA A 183 -29.61 13.42 -10.68
C ALA A 183 -29.06 14.70 -11.33
N PRO A 184 -28.16 15.50 -10.71
CA PRO A 184 -27.63 16.68 -11.38
C PRO A 184 -26.82 16.34 -12.63
N PHE A 185 -26.09 15.22 -12.63
CA PHE A 185 -25.35 14.71 -13.78
C PHE A 185 -26.28 14.23 -14.89
N ALA A 186 -27.30 13.46 -14.51
CA ALA A 186 -28.27 12.90 -15.44
C ALA A 186 -29.08 14.01 -16.12
N ALA A 187 -29.59 14.97 -15.34
CA ALA A 187 -30.33 16.12 -15.84
C ALA A 187 -29.51 16.95 -16.83
N PHE A 188 -28.27 17.31 -16.47
CA PHE A 188 -27.40 18.08 -17.36
C PHE A 188 -27.12 17.33 -18.68
N SER A 189 -26.90 16.02 -18.59
CA SER A 189 -26.60 15.19 -19.76
C SER A 189 -27.83 15.03 -20.68
N ILE A 190 -29.00 14.76 -20.10
CA ILE A 190 -30.26 14.63 -20.84
C ILE A 190 -30.62 15.96 -21.52
N TYR A 191 -30.44 17.09 -20.83
CA TYR A 191 -30.63 18.43 -21.41
C TYR A 191 -29.77 18.67 -22.66
N HIS A 192 -28.61 18.03 -22.73
CA HIS A 192 -27.69 18.06 -23.87
C HIS A 192 -27.83 16.87 -24.85
N GLY A 193 -28.92 16.12 -24.77
CA GLY A 193 -29.27 15.09 -25.75
C GLY A 193 -28.61 13.72 -25.52
N VAL A 194 -28.09 13.45 -24.32
CA VAL A 194 -27.60 12.13 -23.93
C VAL A 194 -28.76 11.22 -23.57
N ARG A 195 -28.73 9.94 -23.99
CA ARG A 195 -29.78 8.97 -23.64
C ARG A 195 -29.85 8.77 -22.11
N PRO A 196 -31.05 8.67 -21.51
CA PRO A 196 -31.20 8.56 -20.06
C PRO A 196 -30.35 7.47 -19.40
N GLY A 197 -30.30 6.24 -19.96
CA GLY A 197 -29.49 5.16 -19.39
C GLY A 197 -27.99 5.51 -19.27
N VAL A 198 -27.44 6.17 -20.28
CA VAL A 198 -26.04 6.63 -20.30
C VAL A 198 -25.83 7.76 -19.29
N ALA A 199 -26.76 8.71 -19.25
CA ALA A 199 -26.73 9.86 -18.35
C ALA A 199 -26.75 9.44 -16.86
N TRP A 200 -27.67 8.53 -16.50
CA TRP A 200 -27.79 7.99 -15.15
C TRP A 200 -26.59 7.13 -14.76
N HIS A 201 -26.07 6.29 -15.67
CA HIS A 201 -24.90 5.46 -15.39
C HIS A 201 -23.64 6.30 -15.19
N MET A 202 -23.43 7.33 -16.01
CA MET A 202 -22.33 8.28 -15.82
C MET A 202 -22.44 8.99 -14.48
N GLY A 203 -23.63 9.52 -14.16
CA GLY A 203 -23.87 10.19 -12.88
C GLY A 203 -23.55 9.28 -11.70
N LYS A 204 -23.96 8.01 -11.74
CA LYS A 204 -23.70 7.06 -10.66
C LYS A 204 -22.22 6.83 -10.38
N ILE A 205 -21.37 6.90 -11.41
CA ILE A 205 -19.93 6.75 -11.23
C ILE A 205 -19.31 8.10 -10.80
N MET A 206 -19.75 9.21 -11.41
CA MET A 206 -19.19 10.54 -11.21
C MET A 206 -19.62 11.21 -9.90
N GLU A 207 -20.72 10.82 -9.27
CA GLU A 207 -21.12 11.31 -7.93
C GLU A 207 -20.03 11.05 -6.88
N CYS A 208 -19.28 9.95 -7.04
CA CYS A 208 -18.12 9.60 -6.20
C CYS A 208 -16.81 10.24 -6.68
N GLY A 209 -16.84 11.16 -7.64
CA GLY A 209 -15.67 11.82 -8.21
C GLY A 209 -14.62 10.86 -8.77
N GLY A 210 -13.35 11.14 -8.50
CA GLY A 210 -12.20 10.37 -9.00
C GLY A 210 -11.82 9.12 -8.20
N ILE A 211 -12.68 8.66 -7.29
CA ILE A 211 -12.36 7.55 -6.38
C ILE A 211 -12.18 6.21 -7.13
N CYS A 212 -12.76 6.09 -8.33
CA CYS A 212 -12.60 4.92 -9.20
C CYS A 212 -11.24 4.85 -9.92
N ALA A 213 -10.38 5.85 -9.78
CA ALA A 213 -9.05 5.83 -10.37
C ALA A 213 -8.05 4.96 -9.57
N LEU A 214 -6.97 4.55 -10.22
CA LEU A 214 -5.84 3.81 -9.65
C LEU A 214 -4.54 4.59 -9.88
N PRO A 215 -3.78 4.98 -8.83
CA PRO A 215 -4.22 5.01 -7.42
C PRO A 215 -5.47 5.88 -7.22
N LYS A 216 -6.14 5.71 -6.07
CA LYS A 216 -7.39 6.41 -5.74
C LYS A 216 -7.21 7.93 -5.85
N GLY A 217 -7.92 8.53 -6.81
CA GLY A 217 -7.92 9.96 -7.07
C GLY A 217 -9.10 10.69 -6.45
N ARG A 218 -9.22 11.99 -6.76
CA ARG A 218 -10.37 12.83 -6.36
C ARG A 218 -11.10 13.46 -7.53
N SER A 219 -10.39 13.85 -8.58
CA SER A 219 -10.95 14.66 -9.67
C SER A 219 -10.98 13.88 -10.98
N MET A 220 -12.10 13.97 -11.70
CA MET A 220 -12.39 13.19 -12.90
C MET A 220 -13.01 14.08 -13.98
N ILE A 221 -12.74 13.76 -15.24
CA ILE A 221 -13.48 14.29 -16.39
C ILE A 221 -14.32 13.17 -17.01
N ALA A 222 -15.58 13.46 -17.30
CA ALA A 222 -16.45 12.63 -18.11
C ALA A 222 -16.66 13.29 -19.48
N THR A 223 -16.32 12.58 -20.55
CA THR A 223 -16.57 12.99 -21.94
C THR A 223 -17.83 12.31 -22.45
N MET A 224 -18.88 13.08 -22.68
CA MET A 224 -20.23 12.61 -22.95
C MET A 224 -20.56 12.53 -24.45
N ARG A 225 -21.27 11.47 -24.83
CA ARG A 225 -21.88 11.25 -26.15
C ARG A 225 -23.32 10.77 -25.96
N GLU A 226 -24.07 10.67 -27.07
CA GLU A 226 -25.46 10.22 -27.04
C GLU A 226 -25.62 8.81 -26.41
N ASP A 227 -24.70 7.90 -26.72
CA ASP A 227 -24.80 6.47 -26.41
C ASP A 227 -23.74 5.92 -25.45
N SER A 228 -22.75 6.73 -25.08
CA SER A 228 -21.56 6.32 -24.32
C SER A 228 -20.91 7.51 -23.60
N PHE A 229 -20.02 7.22 -22.65
CA PHE A 229 -19.16 8.23 -22.00
C PHE A 229 -17.77 7.68 -21.71
N ASP A 230 -16.77 8.57 -21.66
CA ASP A 230 -15.39 8.22 -21.31
C ASP A 230 -15.01 8.86 -19.98
N LEU A 231 -14.37 8.09 -19.08
CA LEU A 231 -13.87 8.59 -17.81
C LEU A 231 -12.34 8.68 -17.84
N THR A 232 -11.81 9.88 -17.52
CA THR A 232 -10.37 10.12 -17.43
C THR A 232 -10.02 10.86 -16.13
N PRO A 233 -9.13 10.33 -15.28
CA PRO A 233 -8.73 11.03 -14.08
C PRO A 233 -7.88 12.25 -14.43
N LEU A 234 -7.93 13.30 -13.60
CA LEU A 234 -7.19 14.55 -13.91
C LEU A 234 -5.71 14.46 -13.54
N SER A 235 -5.33 13.66 -12.54
CA SER A 235 -3.91 13.48 -12.19
C SER A 235 -3.19 12.59 -13.20
N PRO A 236 -2.08 13.02 -13.82
CA PRO A 236 -1.32 12.22 -14.78
C PRO A 236 -0.79 10.89 -14.24
N ARG A 237 -0.70 10.73 -12.90
CA ARG A 237 -0.30 9.49 -12.21
C ARG A 237 -1.42 8.47 -12.04
N GLU A 238 -2.65 8.87 -12.28
CA GLU A 238 -3.86 8.06 -12.08
C GLU A 238 -4.37 7.50 -13.42
N ARG A 239 -5.00 6.31 -13.37
CA ARG A 239 -5.70 5.67 -14.49
C ARG A 239 -7.06 5.12 -14.09
N CYS A 240 -8.02 5.12 -15.00
CA CYS A 240 -9.20 4.26 -14.91
C CYS A 240 -8.93 2.92 -15.61
N THR A 241 -9.44 1.83 -15.04
CA THR A 241 -9.44 0.49 -15.64
C THR A 241 -10.88 -0.02 -15.71
N PRO A 242 -11.22 -0.96 -16.61
CA PRO A 242 -12.56 -1.55 -16.68
C PRO A 242 -13.06 -2.01 -15.32
N LEU A 243 -12.22 -2.74 -14.57
CA LEU A 243 -12.55 -3.21 -13.22
C LEU A 243 -12.81 -2.04 -12.25
N SER A 244 -11.94 -1.03 -12.21
CA SER A 244 -12.06 0.04 -11.23
C SER A 244 -13.28 0.94 -11.47
N VAL A 245 -13.68 1.11 -12.74
CA VAL A 245 -14.89 1.83 -13.14
C VAL A 245 -16.14 0.99 -12.89
N ALA A 246 -16.13 -0.30 -13.23
CA ALA A 246 -17.22 -1.23 -12.93
C ALA A 246 -17.46 -1.34 -11.42
N ALA A 247 -16.39 -1.37 -10.61
CA ALA A 247 -16.43 -1.38 -9.16
C ALA A 247 -17.23 -0.22 -8.54
N HIS A 248 -17.21 0.94 -9.18
CA HIS A 248 -17.93 2.12 -8.71
C HIS A 248 -19.37 2.18 -9.20
N THR A 249 -19.72 1.44 -10.27
CA THR A 249 -21.11 1.26 -10.66
C THR A 249 -21.92 0.57 -9.55
N LEU A 250 -21.31 -0.42 -8.89
CA LEU A 250 -21.97 -1.26 -7.87
C LEU A 250 -21.90 -0.68 -6.45
N TYR A 251 -21.16 0.40 -6.27
CA TYR A 251 -20.82 0.95 -4.95
C TYR A 251 -22.06 1.50 -4.24
N GLU A 252 -22.26 1.10 -2.98
CA GLU A 252 -23.36 1.53 -2.10
C GLU A 252 -24.77 1.19 -2.64
N LYS A 253 -24.90 0.09 -3.39
CA LYS A 253 -26.19 -0.37 -3.92
C LYS A 253 -26.54 -1.75 -3.40
N THR A 254 -27.84 -2.01 -3.21
CA THR A 254 -28.35 -3.32 -2.77
C THR A 254 -28.05 -4.41 -3.80
N ARG A 255 -28.17 -4.07 -5.09
CA ARG A 255 -27.99 -4.96 -6.23
C ARG A 255 -27.02 -4.36 -7.26
N PRO A 256 -26.33 -5.20 -8.05
CA PRO A 256 -25.40 -4.70 -9.04
C PRO A 256 -26.03 -4.43 -10.43
N ASP A 257 -27.17 -5.05 -10.72
CA ASP A 257 -27.78 -5.13 -12.06
C ASP A 257 -29.00 -4.22 -12.26
N ARG A 258 -29.65 -3.81 -11.15
CA ARG A 258 -30.84 -2.98 -11.10
C ARG A 258 -30.68 -1.91 -10.04
N LEU A 259 -30.55 -0.65 -10.46
CA LEU A 259 -30.43 0.49 -9.54
C LEU A 259 -31.71 1.33 -9.59
N PRO A 260 -32.68 1.10 -8.68
CA PRO A 260 -33.88 1.91 -8.62
C PRO A 260 -33.55 3.33 -8.15
N GLY A 261 -34.24 4.31 -8.71
CA GLY A 261 -34.18 5.72 -8.31
C GLY A 261 -35.49 6.44 -8.64
N PRO A 262 -35.56 7.76 -8.40
CA PRO A 262 -36.75 8.52 -8.76
C PRO A 262 -37.08 8.39 -10.25
N GLY A 263 -38.33 8.03 -10.54
CA GLY A 263 -38.88 7.92 -11.89
C GLY A 263 -38.53 6.66 -12.70
N GLY A 264 -37.67 5.77 -12.20
CA GLY A 264 -37.27 4.60 -12.97
C GLY A 264 -36.18 3.73 -12.35
N VAL A 265 -35.77 2.71 -13.10
CA VAL A 265 -34.71 1.78 -12.72
C VAL A 265 -33.62 1.80 -13.78
N LEU A 266 -32.37 1.97 -13.36
CA LEU A 266 -31.21 1.80 -14.24
C LEU A 266 -30.88 0.30 -14.36
N ILE A 267 -30.92 -0.20 -15.58
CA ILE A 267 -30.67 -1.58 -15.99
C ILE A 267 -29.25 -1.69 -16.57
N LEU A 268 -28.46 -2.60 -16.02
CA LEU A 268 -27.02 -2.71 -16.29
C LEU A 268 -26.60 -4.05 -16.91
N ASP A 269 -27.54 -4.91 -17.33
CA ASP A 269 -27.22 -6.25 -17.87
C ASP A 269 -26.27 -6.19 -19.08
N ASN A 270 -26.44 -5.16 -19.92
CA ASN A 270 -25.66 -4.96 -21.14
C ASN A 270 -24.57 -3.89 -20.97
N ALA A 271 -24.26 -3.50 -19.72
CA ALA A 271 -23.21 -2.53 -19.47
C ALA A 271 -21.84 -3.08 -19.91
N SER A 272 -21.07 -2.24 -20.61
CA SER A 272 -19.72 -2.57 -21.08
C SER A 272 -18.71 -1.54 -20.60
N TYR A 273 -17.49 -2.01 -20.35
CA TYR A 273 -16.37 -1.21 -19.85
C TYR A 273 -15.14 -1.46 -20.72
N GLU A 274 -14.84 -0.55 -21.63
CA GLU A 274 -13.78 -0.69 -22.63
C GLU A 274 -12.59 0.21 -22.30
N GLN A 275 -11.38 -0.36 -22.21
CA GLN A 275 -10.17 0.43 -22.04
C GLN A 275 -9.80 1.12 -23.36
N LEU A 276 -9.86 2.46 -23.43
CA LEU A 276 -9.50 3.23 -24.64
C LEU A 276 -8.03 3.64 -24.69
N THR A 277 -7.51 4.07 -23.55
CA THR A 277 -6.10 4.46 -23.37
C THR A 277 -5.60 3.87 -22.07
N GLU A 278 -4.31 4.00 -21.74
CA GLU A 278 -3.81 3.55 -20.43
C GLU A 278 -4.52 4.20 -19.21
N ARG A 279 -5.23 5.32 -19.43
CA ARG A 279 -5.87 6.13 -18.37
C ARG A 279 -7.38 6.26 -18.51
N THR A 280 -7.93 5.98 -19.69
CA THR A 280 -9.32 6.29 -20.06
C THR A 280 -10.12 5.02 -20.33
N VAL A 281 -11.32 4.96 -19.76
CA VAL A 281 -12.28 3.87 -19.97
C VAL A 281 -13.57 4.42 -20.55
N ARG A 282 -14.10 3.77 -21.57
CA ARG A 282 -15.44 4.01 -22.13
C ARG A 282 -16.46 3.11 -21.48
N VAL A 283 -17.64 3.66 -21.22
CA VAL A 283 -18.79 2.95 -20.67
C VAL A 283 -19.99 3.14 -21.58
N SER A 284 -20.74 2.06 -21.83
CA SER A 284 -21.95 2.08 -22.65
C SER A 284 -22.91 0.93 -22.30
N GLY A 285 -24.11 0.92 -22.88
CA GLY A 285 -25.04 -0.21 -22.83
C GLY A 285 -26.07 -0.20 -21.70
N ALA A 286 -26.01 0.78 -20.79
CA ALA A 286 -27.02 0.96 -19.75
C ALA A 286 -28.36 1.48 -20.31
N VAL A 287 -29.47 1.00 -19.75
CA VAL A 287 -30.84 1.39 -20.11
C VAL A 287 -31.55 1.91 -18.87
N PHE A 288 -32.28 3.01 -18.99
CA PHE A 288 -33.14 3.50 -17.91
C PHE A 288 -34.58 3.18 -18.26
N GLU A 289 -35.24 2.38 -17.41
CA GLU A 289 -36.64 1.99 -17.58
C GLU A 289 -37.52 2.81 -16.63
N PRO A 290 -38.42 3.67 -17.16
CA PRO A 290 -39.33 4.42 -16.32
C PRO A 290 -40.28 3.50 -15.54
N THR A 291 -40.57 3.85 -14.28
CA THR A 291 -41.61 3.15 -13.51
C THR A 291 -43.00 3.64 -13.91
N HIS A 292 -44.02 2.80 -13.76
CA HIS A 292 -45.40 3.21 -14.04
C HIS A 292 -45.85 4.34 -13.10
N THR A 293 -45.54 4.21 -11.81
CA THR A 293 -45.79 5.24 -10.80
C THR A 293 -44.45 5.91 -10.47
N TYR A 294 -44.41 7.24 -10.54
CA TYR A 294 -43.23 7.99 -10.11
C TYR A 294 -43.19 8.00 -8.59
N GLN A 295 -42.07 7.60 -8.01
CA GLN A 295 -41.87 7.59 -6.56
C GLN A 295 -40.63 8.40 -6.18
N VAL A 296 -40.69 9.06 -5.05
CA VAL A 296 -39.52 9.69 -4.40
C VAL A 296 -39.29 9.05 -3.04
N LYS A 297 -38.02 8.96 -2.64
CA LYS A 297 -37.65 8.48 -1.31
C LYS A 297 -37.71 9.63 -0.31
N LEU A 298 -38.43 9.44 0.79
CA LEU A 298 -38.41 10.31 1.95
C LEU A 298 -37.41 9.82 2.98
N GLU A 299 -36.61 10.74 3.50
CA GLU A 299 -35.66 10.52 4.59
C GLU A 299 -35.99 11.49 5.72
N GLY A 300 -36.18 10.96 6.92
CA GLY A 300 -36.53 11.75 8.09
C GLY A 300 -36.00 11.12 9.37
N VAL A 301 -35.72 11.98 10.34
CA VAL A 301 -35.04 11.60 11.58
C VAL A 301 -35.79 12.09 12.80
N GLU A 302 -35.75 11.32 13.89
CA GLU A 302 -36.29 11.73 15.18
C GLU A 302 -35.20 11.71 16.26
N GLN A 303 -35.33 12.59 17.23
CA GLN A 303 -34.42 12.68 18.37
C GLN A 303 -34.82 11.67 19.45
N LEU A 304 -33.87 10.85 19.90
CA LEU A 304 -34.10 9.83 20.92
C LEU A 304 -33.73 10.29 22.34
N GLY A 305 -32.86 11.29 22.46
CA GLY A 305 -32.35 11.79 23.73
C GLY A 305 -30.99 12.45 23.60
N TYR A 306 -30.18 12.36 24.64
CA TYR A 306 -28.82 12.89 24.72
C TYR A 306 -27.82 11.80 25.08
N ARG A 307 -26.63 11.84 24.48
CA ARG A 307 -25.58 10.84 24.61
C ARG A 307 -24.37 11.40 25.38
N THR A 308 -23.84 10.61 26.31
CA THR A 308 -22.51 10.80 26.91
C THR A 308 -21.70 9.53 26.73
N ILE A 309 -20.42 9.67 26.36
CA ILE A 309 -19.49 8.55 26.21
C ILE A 309 -18.30 8.65 27.16
N PHE A 310 -17.68 7.51 27.47
CA PHE A 310 -16.36 7.43 28.09
C PHE A 310 -15.57 6.29 27.47
N ILE A 311 -14.25 6.41 27.42
CA ILE A 311 -13.36 5.41 26.81
C ILE A 311 -12.19 5.09 27.74
N GLY A 312 -11.75 3.83 27.72
CA GLY A 312 -10.54 3.42 28.41
C GLY A 312 -10.21 1.95 28.21
N GLY A 313 -9.02 1.56 28.67
CA GLY A 313 -8.49 0.21 28.51
C GLY A 313 -8.50 -0.59 29.81
N ILE A 314 -8.61 -1.91 29.67
CA ILE A 314 -8.36 -2.88 30.74
C ILE A 314 -7.25 -3.82 30.25
N ARG A 315 -6.22 -3.99 31.09
CA ARG A 315 -5.07 -4.86 30.82
C ARG A 315 -4.93 -6.02 31.81
N ASP A 316 -5.66 -5.95 32.93
CA ASP A 316 -5.59 -6.99 33.95
C ASP A 316 -6.24 -8.29 33.44
N PRO A 317 -5.49 -9.39 33.25
CA PRO A 317 -6.04 -10.62 32.71
C PRO A 317 -7.08 -11.27 33.64
N ILE A 318 -7.01 -11.03 34.95
CA ILE A 318 -7.98 -11.55 35.92
C ILE A 318 -9.32 -10.87 35.71
N LEU A 319 -9.32 -9.54 35.50
CA LEU A 319 -10.52 -8.78 35.21
C LEU A 319 -11.06 -9.07 33.81
N ILE A 320 -10.20 -9.13 32.78
CA ILE A 320 -10.60 -9.47 31.41
C ILE A 320 -11.32 -10.82 31.37
N GLY A 321 -10.81 -11.83 32.09
CA GLY A 321 -11.42 -13.17 32.16
C GLY A 321 -12.82 -13.23 32.78
N GLN A 322 -13.24 -12.18 33.50
CA GLN A 322 -14.55 -12.11 34.16
C GLN A 322 -15.34 -10.83 33.82
N ILE A 323 -14.98 -10.15 32.73
CA ILE A 323 -15.45 -8.79 32.42
C ILE A 323 -16.97 -8.68 32.33
N ASP A 324 -17.65 -9.68 31.77
CA ASP A 324 -19.10 -9.64 31.61
C ASP A 324 -19.83 -9.72 32.95
N THR A 325 -19.32 -10.52 33.90
CA THR A 325 -19.89 -10.61 35.25
C THR A 325 -19.62 -9.32 36.02
N PHE A 326 -18.38 -8.81 35.95
CA PHE A 326 -18.01 -7.54 36.59
C PHE A 326 -18.87 -6.37 36.09
N LEU A 327 -19.10 -6.25 34.78
CA LEU A 327 -19.92 -5.17 34.23
C LEU A 327 -21.42 -5.36 34.49
N ALA A 328 -21.89 -6.59 34.69
CA ALA A 328 -23.24 -6.83 35.20
C ALA A 328 -23.39 -6.29 36.63
N ASP A 329 -22.38 -6.47 37.48
CA ASP A 329 -22.37 -5.92 38.85
C ASP A 329 -22.30 -4.39 38.84
N VAL A 330 -21.46 -3.79 37.98
CA VAL A 330 -21.41 -2.34 37.75
C VAL A 330 -22.79 -1.83 37.31
N ARG A 331 -23.41 -2.47 36.31
CA ARG A 331 -24.74 -2.09 35.81
C ARG A 331 -25.78 -2.17 36.92
N ALA A 332 -25.80 -3.25 37.71
CA ALA A 332 -26.72 -3.41 38.83
C ALA A 332 -26.50 -2.37 39.92
N TYR A 333 -25.25 -1.98 40.20
CA TYR A 333 -24.93 -0.89 41.13
C TYR A 333 -25.45 0.45 40.61
N THR A 334 -25.19 0.79 39.34
CA THR A 334 -25.69 2.02 38.72
C THR A 334 -27.22 2.05 38.68
N GLN A 335 -27.90 0.95 38.38
CA GLN A 335 -29.36 0.86 38.40
C GLN A 335 -29.98 1.10 39.79
N ARG A 336 -29.27 0.80 40.89
CA ARG A 336 -29.76 1.15 42.24
C ARG A 336 -29.73 2.66 42.52
N LEU A 337 -28.79 3.36 41.91
CA LEU A 337 -28.67 4.83 42.03
C LEU A 337 -29.59 5.55 41.03
N PHE A 338 -29.83 4.94 39.87
CA PHE A 338 -30.68 5.47 38.79
C PHE A 338 -31.73 4.41 38.40
N PRO A 339 -32.86 4.32 39.14
CA PRO A 339 -33.88 3.28 38.94
C PRO A 339 -34.50 3.23 37.54
N GLU A 340 -34.45 4.33 36.81
CA GLU A 340 -34.91 4.49 35.43
C GLU A 340 -34.00 3.83 34.39
N LEU A 341 -32.73 3.55 34.73
CA LEU A 341 -31.75 2.98 33.82
C LEU A 341 -32.18 1.58 33.34
N ASP A 342 -32.18 1.38 32.02
CA ASP A 342 -32.60 0.17 31.32
C ASP A 342 -34.07 -0.24 31.56
N LYS A 343 -34.93 0.65 32.07
CA LYS A 343 -36.39 0.41 32.20
C LYS A 343 -37.19 0.80 30.96
N SER A 344 -36.68 1.75 30.18
CA SER A 344 -37.24 2.12 28.88
C SER A 344 -36.13 2.27 27.84
N PRO A 345 -36.48 2.33 26.54
CA PRO A 345 -35.52 2.66 25.49
C PRO A 345 -34.82 4.01 25.66
N ASP A 346 -35.42 4.93 26.41
CA ASP A 346 -35.01 6.33 26.52
C ASP A 346 -33.87 6.55 27.52
N CYS A 347 -33.60 5.57 28.39
CA CYS A 347 -32.50 5.61 29.35
C CYS A 347 -31.72 4.28 29.35
N LYS A 348 -30.53 4.25 28.76
CA LYS A 348 -29.75 3.03 28.52
C LYS A 348 -28.26 3.23 28.79
N LEU A 349 -27.61 2.18 29.30
CA LEU A 349 -26.16 2.05 29.39
C LEU A 349 -25.67 0.91 28.49
N LEU A 350 -24.74 1.20 27.59
CA LEU A 350 -24.16 0.28 26.62
C LEU A 350 -22.63 0.23 26.76
N PHE A 351 -22.07 -0.94 26.47
CA PHE A 351 -20.62 -1.17 26.44
C PHE A 351 -20.21 -1.75 25.09
N HIS A 352 -19.19 -1.13 24.49
CA HIS A 352 -18.57 -1.58 23.24
C HIS A 352 -17.14 -2.06 23.53
N PHE A 353 -16.77 -3.25 23.05
CA PHE A 353 -15.52 -3.93 23.43
C PHE A 353 -14.54 -4.06 22.26
N TYR A 354 -13.66 -3.08 22.11
CA TYR A 354 -12.56 -3.15 21.14
C TYR A 354 -11.51 -4.16 21.62
N GLY A 355 -11.07 -5.04 20.71
CA GLY A 355 -10.26 -6.21 21.06
C GLY A 355 -11.09 -7.46 21.41
N ARG A 356 -12.42 -7.42 21.29
CA ARG A 356 -13.31 -8.60 21.37
C ARG A 356 -14.33 -8.67 20.22
N ASN A 357 -15.28 -7.72 20.19
CA ASN A 357 -16.34 -7.66 19.18
C ASN A 357 -16.86 -6.22 18.96
N GLY A 358 -15.99 -5.23 19.16
CA GLY A 358 -16.34 -3.81 19.14
C GLY A 358 -16.88 -3.33 17.80
N THR A 359 -16.44 -3.95 16.69
CA THR A 359 -16.80 -3.55 15.32
C THR A 359 -17.98 -4.35 14.76
N MET A 360 -17.95 -5.68 14.89
CA MET A 360 -18.98 -6.57 14.31
C MET A 360 -20.09 -6.93 15.32
N GLY A 361 -19.89 -6.74 16.61
CA GLY A 361 -20.93 -7.01 17.62
C GLY A 361 -21.34 -8.49 17.65
N PRO A 362 -22.66 -8.81 17.66
CA PRO A 362 -23.16 -10.19 17.63
C PRO A 362 -22.78 -11.00 16.38
N ILE A 363 -22.52 -10.34 15.25
CA ILE A 363 -22.14 -11.03 14.00
C ILE A 363 -20.63 -11.31 13.91
N GLU A 364 -19.87 -11.02 14.98
CA GLU A 364 -18.46 -11.40 15.11
C GLU A 364 -18.34 -12.94 15.20
N PRO A 365 -17.66 -13.61 14.25
CA PRO A 365 -17.52 -15.06 14.29
C PRO A 365 -16.66 -15.56 15.46
N THR A 366 -15.68 -14.75 15.92
CA THR A 366 -14.69 -15.18 16.92
C THR A 366 -14.47 -14.12 18.02
N PRO A 367 -15.44 -13.92 18.92
CA PRO A 367 -15.42 -12.84 19.91
C PRO A 367 -14.52 -13.15 21.11
N VAL A 368 -13.23 -13.41 20.87
CA VAL A 368 -12.23 -13.68 21.90
C VAL A 368 -11.56 -12.37 22.32
N ALA A 369 -11.46 -12.12 23.62
CA ALA A 369 -10.76 -10.93 24.12
C ALA A 369 -9.25 -11.02 23.87
N GLY A 370 -8.66 -9.94 23.35
CA GLY A 370 -7.22 -9.79 23.17
C GLY A 370 -6.46 -9.51 24.49
N HIS A 371 -5.17 -9.22 24.37
CA HIS A 371 -4.31 -8.89 25.53
C HIS A 371 -4.74 -7.60 26.26
N ASP A 372 -5.23 -6.62 25.50
CA ASP A 372 -5.82 -5.38 26.01
C ASP A 372 -7.28 -5.31 25.52
N LEU A 373 -8.19 -4.93 26.42
CA LEU A 373 -9.61 -4.76 26.11
C LEU A 373 -9.99 -3.29 26.23
N GLY A 374 -10.35 -2.67 25.11
CA GLY A 374 -10.86 -1.30 25.08
C GLY A 374 -12.37 -1.27 25.33
N ILE A 375 -12.82 -0.48 26.30
CA ILE A 375 -14.24 -0.24 26.56
C ILE A 375 -14.60 1.17 26.13
N LEU A 376 -15.58 1.29 25.23
CA LEU A 376 -16.34 2.51 25.00
C LEU A 376 -17.69 2.34 25.69
N GLY A 377 -17.88 3.07 26.79
CA GLY A 377 -19.17 3.18 27.47
C GLY A 377 -20.01 4.26 26.81
N GLU A 378 -21.29 3.97 26.56
CA GLU A 378 -22.25 4.89 25.97
C GLU A 378 -23.50 4.94 26.86
N VAL A 379 -23.90 6.14 27.27
CA VAL A 379 -25.15 6.37 28.00
C VAL A 379 -26.04 7.28 27.17
N VAL A 380 -27.31 6.89 27.03
CA VAL A 380 -28.37 7.70 26.44
C VAL A 380 -29.44 7.96 27.49
N ALA A 381 -29.89 9.21 27.62
CA ALA A 381 -30.94 9.61 28.55
C ALA A 381 -31.78 10.78 28.00
N PRO A 382 -32.96 11.11 28.58
CA PRO A 382 -33.80 12.23 28.13
C PRO A 382 -33.16 13.61 28.25
N SER A 383 -32.11 13.78 29.08
CA SER A 383 -31.35 15.03 29.21
C SER A 383 -29.84 14.79 29.19
N GLN A 384 -29.08 15.78 28.72
CA GLN A 384 -27.61 15.70 28.68
C GLN A 384 -27.02 15.53 30.08
N GLU A 385 -27.56 16.24 31.07
CA GLU A 385 -27.11 16.16 32.47
C GLU A 385 -27.31 14.77 33.09
N LEU A 386 -28.48 14.15 32.84
CA LEU A 386 -28.75 12.81 33.34
C LEU A 386 -27.82 11.78 32.68
N SER A 387 -27.65 11.87 31.34
CA SER A 387 -26.73 10.97 30.63
C SER A 387 -25.29 11.09 31.15
N TYR A 388 -24.85 12.31 31.48
CA TYR A 388 -23.53 12.59 32.01
C TYR A 388 -23.36 12.03 33.43
N THR A 389 -24.37 12.23 34.28
CA THR A 389 -24.36 11.76 35.67
C THR A 389 -24.30 10.23 35.74
N ILE A 390 -25.08 9.53 34.92
CA ILE A 390 -25.05 8.07 34.82
C ILE A 390 -23.70 7.59 34.26
N ALA A 391 -23.18 8.23 33.19
CA ALA A 391 -21.89 7.86 32.59
C ALA A 391 -20.73 8.02 33.58
N ASN A 392 -20.72 9.12 34.34
CA ASN A 392 -19.72 9.36 35.37
C ASN A 392 -19.76 8.30 36.48
N ASN A 393 -20.96 7.94 36.95
CA ASN A 393 -21.12 6.88 37.94
C ASN A 393 -20.67 5.52 37.41
N ALA A 394 -21.09 5.14 36.20
CA ALA A 394 -20.71 3.87 35.58
C ALA A 394 -19.19 3.77 35.41
N ARG A 395 -18.54 4.79 34.85
CA ARG A 395 -17.08 4.83 34.71
C ARG A 395 -16.35 4.79 36.07
N ALA A 396 -16.80 5.56 37.06
CA ALA A 396 -16.21 5.54 38.40
C ALA A 396 -16.33 4.16 39.05
N SER A 397 -17.47 3.49 38.85
CA SER A 397 -17.71 2.12 39.31
C SER A 397 -16.76 1.13 38.63
N ILE A 398 -16.56 1.24 37.32
CA ILE A 398 -15.58 0.40 36.59
C ILE A 398 -14.18 0.60 37.18
N LEU A 399 -13.78 1.84 37.47
CA LEU A 399 -12.44 2.16 37.99
C LEU A 399 -12.18 1.62 39.40
N HIS A 400 -13.20 1.58 40.26
CA HIS A 400 -13.03 1.37 41.71
C HIS A 400 -13.72 0.13 42.30
N MET A 401 -14.67 -0.50 41.62
CA MET A 401 -15.36 -1.67 42.17
C MET A 401 -14.41 -2.88 42.28
N PRO A 402 -14.49 -3.66 43.38
CA PRO A 402 -13.69 -4.86 43.51
C PRO A 402 -14.22 -5.97 42.58
N TYR A 403 -13.34 -6.91 42.23
CA TYR A 403 -13.70 -8.12 41.49
C TYR A 403 -13.02 -9.35 42.12
N LYS A 404 -13.47 -10.55 41.75
CA LYS A 404 -12.98 -11.79 42.36
C LYS A 404 -11.51 -12.00 42.03
N ASP A 405 -10.73 -12.41 43.04
CA ASP A 405 -9.29 -12.68 42.93
C ASP A 405 -8.44 -11.45 42.54
N GLN A 406 -8.96 -10.24 42.80
CA GLN A 406 -8.26 -8.98 42.55
C GLN A 406 -6.94 -8.89 43.33
N VAL A 407 -5.84 -8.71 42.59
CA VAL A 407 -4.49 -8.50 43.15
C VAL A 407 -4.14 -7.01 43.18
N ALA A 408 -4.44 -6.28 42.11
CA ALA A 408 -4.28 -4.83 42.05
C ALA A 408 -5.42 -4.17 42.84
N THR A 409 -5.13 -3.65 44.03
CA THR A 409 -6.13 -3.13 44.98
C THR A 409 -6.82 -1.83 44.55
N THR A 410 -6.41 -1.23 43.43
CA THR A 410 -7.03 -0.04 42.82
C THR A 410 -6.64 0.07 41.34
N GLY A 411 -7.43 0.82 40.56
CA GLY A 411 -7.06 1.22 39.20
C GLY A 411 -7.41 0.22 38.10
N ASN A 412 -8.68 -0.23 38.05
CA ASN A 412 -9.14 -1.22 37.07
C ASN A 412 -9.20 -0.71 35.62
N PHE A 413 -9.21 0.61 35.42
CA PHE A 413 -9.57 1.26 34.16
C PHE A 413 -8.58 2.35 33.78
N ALA A 414 -7.93 2.20 32.63
CA ALA A 414 -7.00 3.17 32.09
C ALA A 414 -7.74 4.21 31.21
N SER A 415 -8.06 5.37 31.80
CA SER A 415 -8.67 6.49 31.06
C SER A 415 -7.62 7.33 30.32
N PRO A 416 -7.68 7.47 28.99
CA PRO A 416 -6.69 8.21 28.21
C PRO A 416 -7.00 9.72 28.08
N LEU A 417 -8.18 10.18 28.49
CA LEU A 417 -8.65 11.55 28.29
C LEU A 417 -8.96 12.25 29.62
N SER A 418 -8.79 13.56 29.66
CA SER A 418 -9.28 14.46 30.71
C SER A 418 -9.96 15.66 30.03
N PRO A 419 -11.28 15.87 30.23
CA PRO A 419 -12.19 15.10 31.08
C PRO A 419 -12.40 13.65 30.60
N HIS A 420 -12.79 12.76 31.51
CA HIS A 420 -12.92 11.32 31.24
C HIS A 420 -14.21 10.97 30.47
N GLU A 421 -15.27 11.77 30.64
CA GLU A 421 -16.55 11.68 29.96
C GLU A 421 -16.69 12.81 28.94
N THR A 422 -17.23 12.51 27.76
CA THR A 422 -17.48 13.49 26.70
C THR A 422 -18.96 13.50 26.36
N ALA A 423 -19.59 14.67 26.51
CA ALA A 423 -20.95 14.90 26.04
C ALA A 423 -20.97 14.89 24.50
N ALA A 424 -21.66 13.90 23.91
CA ALA A 424 -21.80 13.79 22.46
C ALA A 424 -22.98 14.61 21.91
N GLY A 425 -23.88 15.08 22.79
CA GLY A 425 -25.03 15.89 22.42
C GLY A 425 -26.27 15.04 22.10
N PRO A 426 -27.26 15.61 21.38
CA PRO A 426 -28.47 14.87 21.00
C PRO A 426 -28.14 13.70 20.07
N VAL A 427 -28.88 12.60 20.22
CA VAL A 427 -28.78 11.41 19.38
C VAL A 427 -30.08 11.19 18.61
N PHE A 428 -29.95 10.73 17.38
CA PHE A 428 -31.05 10.62 16.42
C PHE A 428 -31.11 9.22 15.83
N ARG A 429 -32.26 8.86 15.25
CA ARG A 429 -32.42 7.70 14.36
C ARG A 429 -33.21 8.07 13.11
N PHE A 430 -33.08 7.29 12.04
CA PHE A 430 -33.96 7.38 10.89
C PHE A 430 -35.30 6.73 11.21
N ASN A 431 -36.36 7.52 11.32
CA ASN A 431 -37.73 7.01 11.52
C ASN A 431 -38.58 7.07 10.24
N ILE A 432 -38.09 7.78 9.20
CA ILE A 432 -38.68 7.79 7.87
C ILE A 432 -37.62 7.40 6.86
N TYR A 433 -37.87 6.29 6.16
CA TYR A 433 -37.09 5.84 5.00
C TYR A 433 -38.02 5.12 4.03
N HIS A 434 -38.87 5.87 3.35
CA HIS A 434 -40.06 5.37 2.65
C HIS A 434 -40.17 5.91 1.24
N LEU A 435 -40.82 5.17 0.35
CA LEU A 435 -41.19 5.65 -0.99
C LEU A 435 -42.59 6.27 -0.94
N VAL A 436 -42.77 7.40 -1.62
CA VAL A 436 -44.06 8.07 -1.76
C VAL A 436 -44.45 8.19 -3.22
N ASP A 437 -45.66 7.75 -3.54
CA ASP A 437 -46.23 7.86 -4.88
C ASP A 437 -46.56 9.31 -5.20
N LEU A 438 -46.11 9.76 -6.37
CA LEU A 438 -46.40 11.08 -6.91
C LEU A 438 -47.47 11.02 -8.00
N GLU A 439 -48.28 12.06 -8.06
CA GLU A 439 -49.19 12.37 -9.16
C GLU A 439 -48.44 13.11 -10.27
N ALA A 440 -48.92 13.01 -11.51
CA ALA A 440 -48.23 13.63 -12.65
C ALA A 440 -48.04 15.15 -12.47
N GLY A 441 -46.79 15.61 -12.64
CA GLY A 441 -46.37 16.99 -12.44
C GLY A 441 -45.92 17.31 -11.00
N GLU A 442 -46.14 16.42 -10.03
CA GLU A 442 -45.63 16.61 -8.67
C GLU A 442 -44.10 16.46 -8.59
N GLU A 443 -43.48 15.72 -9.52
CA GLU A 443 -42.03 15.56 -9.64
C GLU A 443 -41.27 16.88 -9.84
N ILE A 444 -41.97 17.96 -10.19
CA ILE A 444 -41.43 19.34 -10.22
C ILE A 444 -42.07 20.19 -9.14
N LYS A 445 -43.41 20.13 -8.96
CA LYS A 445 -44.13 21.03 -8.03
C LYS A 445 -43.72 20.87 -6.57
N LEU A 446 -43.32 19.67 -6.16
CA LEU A 446 -42.88 19.38 -4.78
C LEU A 446 -41.48 19.93 -4.47
N PHE A 447 -40.74 20.36 -5.49
CA PHE A 447 -39.37 20.86 -5.35
C PHE A 447 -39.29 22.31 -5.87
N PRO A 448 -39.68 23.30 -5.06
CA PRO A 448 -39.73 24.70 -5.46
C PRO A 448 -38.39 25.19 -6.05
N ILE A 449 -38.45 25.75 -7.27
CA ILE A 449 -37.31 26.29 -7.98
C ILE A 449 -37.37 27.82 -7.89
N THR A 450 -36.33 28.42 -7.32
CA THR A 450 -36.22 29.89 -7.19
C THR A 450 -34.93 30.39 -7.81
N THR A 451 -34.99 31.43 -8.62
CA THR A 451 -33.80 32.06 -9.22
C THR A 451 -33.58 33.44 -8.62
N LYS A 452 -32.37 33.69 -8.14
CA LYS A 452 -31.91 34.98 -7.59
C LYS A 452 -30.69 35.46 -8.37
N ARG A 453 -30.67 36.76 -8.67
CA ARG A 453 -29.52 37.40 -9.31
C ARG A 453 -28.64 38.06 -8.24
N ILE A 454 -27.38 37.64 -8.18
CA ILE A 454 -26.34 38.29 -7.39
C ILE A 454 -25.67 39.34 -8.29
N VAL A 455 -25.68 40.60 -7.86
CA VAL A 455 -25.10 41.73 -8.61
C VAL A 455 -24.02 42.37 -7.75
N ASN A 456 -22.79 42.35 -8.25
CA ASN A 456 -21.64 43.01 -7.65
C ASN A 456 -20.93 43.88 -8.71
N ASN A 457 -20.22 44.91 -8.26
CA ASN A 457 -19.38 45.69 -9.16
C ASN A 457 -18.19 44.83 -9.60
N PRO A 458 -17.87 44.78 -10.90
CA PRO A 458 -16.76 43.98 -11.39
C PRO A 458 -15.44 44.45 -10.74
N PRO A 459 -14.55 43.53 -10.37
CA PRO A 459 -13.25 43.89 -9.81
C PRO A 459 -12.46 44.78 -10.78
N SER A 460 -11.76 45.80 -10.27
CA SER A 460 -10.83 46.60 -11.08
C SER A 460 -9.78 45.68 -11.67
N SER A 461 -9.48 45.83 -12.96
CA SER A 461 -8.70 44.91 -13.80
C SER A 461 -7.22 44.72 -13.42
N ASP A 462 -6.79 45.04 -12.19
CA ASP A 462 -5.38 45.25 -11.82
C ASP A 462 -4.85 44.43 -10.63
N ASN A 463 -5.60 43.50 -10.04
CA ASN A 463 -5.07 42.64 -8.96
C ASN A 463 -4.51 41.29 -9.47
N GLY A 464 -3.51 41.40 -10.35
CA GLY A 464 -2.26 40.62 -10.46
C GLY A 464 -2.10 39.11 -10.15
N ALA A 465 -3.12 38.31 -9.81
CA ALA A 465 -2.97 36.86 -9.69
C ALA A 465 -3.34 36.16 -11.01
N PRO A 466 -2.46 35.35 -11.62
CA PRO A 466 -2.81 34.61 -12.83
C PRO A 466 -3.93 33.61 -12.54
N LEU A 467 -5.03 33.70 -13.31
CA LEU A 467 -6.13 32.75 -13.26
C LEU A 467 -5.73 31.47 -14.00
N GLY A 468 -5.68 30.34 -13.28
CA GLY A 468 -5.34 29.03 -13.85
C GLY A 468 -3.98 28.52 -13.40
N LEU A 469 -3.40 27.61 -14.17
CA LEU A 469 -2.09 27.01 -13.88
C LEU A 469 -0.93 27.91 -14.29
N ALA A 470 0.08 28.03 -13.42
CA ALA A 470 1.37 28.56 -13.85
C ALA A 470 2.04 27.60 -14.84
N ASP A 471 2.83 28.13 -15.79
CA ASP A 471 3.50 27.29 -16.81
C ASP A 471 4.42 26.22 -16.21
N SER A 472 5.09 26.55 -15.09
CA SER A 472 5.93 25.59 -14.36
C SER A 472 5.12 24.42 -13.79
N GLU A 473 3.91 24.67 -13.27
CA GLU A 473 3.02 23.63 -12.75
C GLU A 473 2.44 22.78 -13.87
N ARG A 474 2.09 23.40 -15.00
CA ARG A 474 1.64 22.71 -16.21
C ARG A 474 2.71 21.74 -16.71
N GLN A 475 3.96 22.18 -16.81
CA GLN A 475 5.07 21.34 -17.24
C GLN A 475 5.36 20.21 -16.25
N ARG A 476 5.30 20.51 -14.93
CA ARG A 476 5.46 19.49 -13.88
C ARG A 476 4.41 18.39 -14.02
N LEU A 477 3.13 18.73 -14.12
CA LEU A 477 2.04 17.75 -14.30
C LEU A 477 2.27 16.91 -15.57
N LEU A 478 2.62 17.55 -16.69
CA LEU A 478 2.85 16.82 -17.95
C LEU A 478 4.05 15.86 -17.91
N SER A 479 4.99 16.06 -16.98
CA SER A 479 6.16 15.19 -16.79
C SER A 479 5.94 14.03 -15.84
N GLU A 480 4.82 14.00 -15.10
CA GLU A 480 4.52 12.91 -14.18
C GLU A 480 4.21 11.62 -14.95
N THR A 481 4.70 10.49 -14.43
CA THR A 481 4.55 9.18 -15.09
C THR A 481 3.54 8.31 -14.35
N LEU A 482 2.80 7.54 -15.14
CA LEU A 482 1.74 6.64 -14.68
C LEU A 482 2.36 5.44 -13.95
N GLU A 483 1.82 5.09 -12.77
CA GLU A 483 2.30 3.92 -12.02
C GLU A 483 1.95 2.61 -12.75
N PRO A 484 2.86 1.62 -12.87
CA PRO A 484 2.59 0.37 -13.57
C PRO A 484 1.40 -0.39 -12.99
N LEU A 485 0.54 -0.93 -13.87
CA LEU A 485 -0.56 -1.81 -13.45
C LEU A 485 -0.01 -3.18 -13.05
N SER A 486 -0.43 -3.69 -11.89
CA SER A 486 -0.14 -5.06 -11.44
C SER A 486 -1.44 -5.83 -11.29
N LEU A 487 -1.57 -6.94 -12.03
CA LEU A 487 -2.67 -7.89 -11.89
C LEU A 487 -2.37 -8.85 -10.75
N LYS A 488 -3.42 -9.23 -10.02
CA LYS A 488 -3.32 -10.23 -8.98
C LYS A 488 -3.16 -11.61 -9.62
N PRO A 489 -2.07 -12.34 -9.32
CA PRO A 489 -1.90 -13.69 -9.87
C PRO A 489 -2.97 -14.62 -9.29
N ILE A 490 -3.41 -15.60 -10.09
CA ILE A 490 -4.33 -16.65 -9.64
C ILE A 490 -3.50 -17.77 -9.05
N PRO A 491 -3.63 -18.09 -7.74
CA PRO A 491 -2.86 -19.17 -7.14
C PRO A 491 -3.22 -20.53 -7.78
N PRO A 492 -2.29 -21.41 -8.16
CA PRO A 492 -2.64 -22.67 -8.81
C PRO A 492 -3.26 -23.71 -7.86
N SER A 493 -2.97 -23.60 -6.56
CA SER A 493 -3.49 -24.46 -5.50
C SER A 493 -4.72 -23.83 -4.81
N GLU A 494 -5.30 -24.57 -3.87
CA GLU A 494 -6.18 -23.98 -2.86
C GLU A 494 -5.53 -22.72 -2.25
N CYS A 495 -6.33 -21.68 -2.06
CA CYS A 495 -5.89 -20.39 -1.53
C CYS A 495 -7.01 -19.71 -0.74
N GLN A 496 -6.71 -18.60 -0.06
CA GLN A 496 -7.76 -17.79 0.58
C GLN A 496 -8.36 -16.81 -0.44
N MET A 497 -9.58 -16.33 -0.16
CA MET A 497 -10.26 -15.32 -0.99
C MET A 497 -9.39 -14.08 -1.18
N MET A 498 -8.68 -13.66 -0.12
CA MET A 498 -7.77 -12.52 -0.18
C MET A 498 -6.55 -12.74 -1.08
N ASP A 499 -6.25 -13.96 -1.53
CA ASP A 499 -5.14 -14.24 -2.44
C ASP A 499 -5.58 -14.19 -3.91
N ILE A 500 -6.87 -14.38 -4.19
CA ILE A 500 -7.44 -14.43 -5.56
C ILE A 500 -8.27 -13.20 -5.93
N ALA A 501 -9.00 -12.61 -4.98
CA ALA A 501 -9.83 -11.43 -5.22
C ALA A 501 -9.00 -10.14 -5.20
N LYS A 502 -9.24 -9.23 -6.15
CA LYS A 502 -8.59 -7.92 -6.21
C LYS A 502 -9.15 -6.96 -5.15
N ILE A 503 -10.47 -6.95 -5.01
CA ILE A 503 -11.20 -6.10 -4.08
C ILE A 503 -12.05 -7.02 -3.21
N ILE A 504 -11.95 -6.87 -1.90
CA ILE A 504 -12.90 -7.41 -0.92
C ILE A 504 -13.25 -6.23 -0.02
N ARG A 505 -14.53 -5.84 0.01
CA ARG A 505 -14.97 -4.68 0.78
C ARG A 505 -16.36 -4.90 1.35
N SER A 506 -16.64 -4.16 2.41
CA SER A 506 -17.98 -3.98 2.95
C SER A 506 -18.33 -2.50 2.96
N LYS A 507 -19.62 -2.18 2.80
CA LYS A 507 -20.12 -0.81 2.79
C LYS A 507 -21.62 -0.79 3.09
N ASN A 508 -22.13 0.30 3.66
CA ASN A 508 -23.56 0.52 3.80
C ASN A 508 -24.27 0.65 2.42
N SER A 509 -25.55 0.28 2.35
CA SER A 509 -26.46 0.58 1.23
C SER A 509 -27.73 1.19 1.81
N GLY A 510 -27.66 2.48 2.11
CA GLY A 510 -28.63 3.13 2.97
C GLY A 510 -28.53 2.70 4.45
N PRO A 511 -29.48 3.13 5.30
CA PRO A 511 -29.35 3.02 6.75
C PRO A 511 -29.60 1.61 7.31
N PHE A 512 -30.27 0.75 6.56
CA PHE A 512 -30.80 -0.54 7.04
C PHE A 512 -30.19 -1.75 6.35
N GLU A 513 -29.29 -1.55 5.39
CA GLU A 513 -28.65 -2.62 4.64
C GLU A 513 -27.12 -2.47 4.67
N MET A 514 -26.44 -3.62 4.67
CA MET A 514 -24.99 -3.75 4.63
C MET A 514 -24.62 -4.60 3.43
N THR A 515 -23.70 -4.14 2.60
CA THR A 515 -23.28 -4.86 1.38
C THR A 515 -21.83 -5.29 1.46
N PHE A 516 -21.54 -6.40 0.79
CA PHE A 516 -20.24 -6.99 0.59
C PHE A 516 -19.99 -7.14 -0.91
N ASP A 517 -18.81 -6.72 -1.36
CA ASP A 517 -18.39 -6.88 -2.74
C ASP A 517 -17.07 -7.63 -2.79
N ILE A 518 -16.99 -8.62 -3.68
CA ILE A 518 -15.74 -9.28 -4.06
C ILE A 518 -15.57 -9.10 -5.57
N MET A 519 -14.42 -8.60 -6.01
CA MET A 519 -14.16 -8.32 -7.44
C MET A 519 -12.81 -8.85 -7.87
N PHE A 520 -12.70 -9.28 -9.14
CA PHE A 520 -11.55 -10.00 -9.65
C PHE A 520 -10.87 -9.28 -10.82
N ASP A 521 -9.53 -9.37 -10.90
CA ASP A 521 -8.74 -8.77 -11.98
C ASP A 521 -8.97 -9.47 -13.33
N THR A 522 -9.42 -10.73 -13.33
CA THR A 522 -9.59 -11.55 -14.54
C THR A 522 -10.84 -12.42 -14.48
N ALA A 523 -11.38 -12.77 -15.65
CA ALA A 523 -12.52 -13.68 -15.77
C ALA A 523 -12.21 -15.08 -15.24
N GLU A 524 -10.96 -15.54 -15.36
CA GLU A 524 -10.52 -16.84 -14.84
C GLU A 524 -10.65 -16.92 -13.31
N ALA A 525 -10.20 -15.88 -12.59
CA ALA A 525 -10.32 -15.80 -11.14
C ALA A 525 -11.78 -15.77 -10.69
N TYR A 526 -12.60 -14.97 -11.39
CA TYR A 526 -14.04 -14.87 -11.17
C TYR A 526 -14.73 -16.23 -11.35
N GLU A 527 -14.50 -16.89 -12.49
CA GLU A 527 -15.11 -18.18 -12.81
C GLU A 527 -14.67 -19.26 -11.83
N ARG A 528 -13.41 -19.26 -11.38
CA ARG A 528 -12.96 -20.21 -10.36
C ARG A 528 -13.77 -20.09 -9.07
N VAL A 529 -13.94 -18.88 -8.55
CA VAL A 529 -14.70 -18.67 -7.30
C VAL A 529 -16.19 -18.93 -7.49
N LYS A 530 -16.75 -18.53 -8.64
CA LYS A 530 -18.15 -18.80 -9.00
C LYS A 530 -18.44 -20.30 -9.03
N ASN A 531 -17.58 -21.07 -9.69
CA ASN A 531 -17.76 -22.51 -9.86
C ASN A 531 -17.41 -23.31 -8.59
N SER A 532 -16.69 -22.73 -7.63
CA SER A 532 -16.34 -23.42 -6.39
C SER A 532 -17.47 -23.46 -5.35
N ASN A 533 -18.57 -22.72 -5.56
CA ASN A 533 -19.72 -22.66 -4.65
C ASN A 533 -19.35 -22.34 -3.20
N VAL A 534 -18.37 -21.45 -2.98
CA VAL A 534 -17.92 -21.06 -1.63
C VAL A 534 -18.62 -19.81 -1.09
N LEU A 535 -19.49 -19.18 -1.90
CA LEU A 535 -20.21 -17.95 -1.58
C LEU A 535 -21.74 -18.17 -1.56
N THR A 536 -22.20 -19.29 -1.02
CA THR A 536 -23.64 -19.62 -0.92
C THR A 536 -24.30 -18.94 0.29
N ASN A 537 -25.63 -18.88 0.31
CA ASN A 537 -26.39 -18.31 1.43
C ASN A 537 -26.09 -19.05 2.75
N GLU A 538 -26.02 -20.38 2.72
CA GLU A 538 -25.73 -21.20 3.90
C GLU A 538 -24.36 -20.86 4.48
N ARG A 539 -23.37 -20.62 3.62
CA ARG A 539 -22.01 -20.26 4.03
C ARG A 539 -21.97 -18.88 4.66
N ILE A 540 -22.66 -17.89 4.08
CA ILE A 540 -22.71 -16.53 4.63
C ILE A 540 -23.47 -16.49 5.96
N VAL A 541 -24.60 -17.19 6.06
CA VAL A 541 -25.36 -17.38 7.31
C VAL A 541 -24.46 -17.94 8.41
N SER A 542 -23.72 -19.01 8.11
CA SER A 542 -22.80 -19.61 9.08
C SER A 542 -21.63 -18.69 9.43
N LEU A 543 -21.08 -17.95 8.47
CA LEU A 543 -19.89 -17.12 8.65
C LEU A 543 -20.15 -15.87 9.51
N TYR A 544 -21.34 -15.29 9.38
CA TYR A 544 -21.74 -14.06 10.07
C TYR A 544 -22.78 -14.29 11.18
N HIS A 545 -23.11 -15.56 11.49
CA HIS A 545 -24.15 -15.92 12.46
C HIS A 545 -25.52 -15.27 12.20
N LEU A 546 -25.92 -15.20 10.93
CA LEU A 546 -27.17 -14.57 10.48
C LEU A 546 -28.34 -15.57 10.48
N GLN A 547 -29.56 -15.09 10.24
CA GLN A 547 -30.67 -15.93 9.79
C GLN A 547 -30.79 -15.90 8.25
N PRO A 548 -31.36 -16.94 7.60
CA PRO A 548 -31.52 -16.96 6.14
C PRO A 548 -32.25 -15.73 5.57
N GLU A 549 -33.26 -15.23 6.28
CA GLU A 549 -34.05 -14.03 5.93
C GLU A 549 -33.25 -12.72 6.02
N ASP A 550 -32.10 -12.70 6.69
CA ASP A 550 -31.24 -11.52 6.75
C ASP A 550 -30.48 -11.30 5.44
N ILE A 551 -30.35 -12.31 4.56
CA ILE A 551 -29.72 -12.15 3.25
C ILE A 551 -30.75 -11.64 2.24
N LEU A 552 -30.59 -10.39 1.81
CA LEU A 552 -31.47 -9.74 0.84
C LEU A 552 -31.06 -10.05 -0.61
N VAL A 553 -29.76 -10.09 -0.86
CA VAL A 553 -29.16 -10.37 -2.18
C VAL A 553 -27.91 -11.20 -1.97
N ASN A 554 -27.71 -12.21 -2.80
CA ASN A 554 -26.44 -12.93 -2.93
C ASN A 554 -26.31 -13.42 -4.37
N MET A 555 -25.45 -12.77 -5.16
CA MET A 555 -25.36 -13.07 -6.59
C MET A 555 -23.99 -12.72 -7.18
N PHE A 556 -23.67 -13.40 -8.27
CA PHE A 556 -22.58 -13.04 -9.15
C PHE A 556 -23.07 -12.08 -10.24
N PHE A 557 -22.20 -11.19 -10.70
CA PHE A 557 -22.47 -10.20 -11.74
C PHE A 557 -21.31 -10.16 -12.74
N GLU A 558 -21.50 -10.79 -13.91
CA GLU A 558 -20.45 -10.92 -14.93
C GLU A 558 -19.91 -9.57 -15.46
N PRO A 559 -20.74 -8.54 -15.75
CA PRO A 559 -20.25 -7.31 -16.36
C PRO A 559 -19.15 -6.58 -15.56
N ALA A 560 -19.09 -6.83 -14.26
CA ALA A 560 -18.07 -6.26 -13.37
C ALA A 560 -17.09 -7.31 -12.79
N LEU A 561 -17.18 -8.57 -13.22
CA LEU A 561 -16.44 -9.70 -12.63
C LEU A 561 -16.55 -9.70 -11.11
N ALA A 562 -17.77 -9.63 -10.61
CA ALA A 562 -18.04 -9.35 -9.21
C ALA A 562 -19.00 -10.35 -8.56
N TRP A 563 -18.86 -10.53 -7.27
CA TRP A 563 -19.85 -11.12 -6.39
C TRP A 563 -20.36 -10.07 -5.42
N LYS A 564 -21.67 -10.09 -5.16
CA LYS A 564 -22.35 -9.14 -4.29
C LYS A 564 -23.28 -9.85 -3.33
N CYS A 565 -23.13 -9.54 -2.05
CA CYS A 565 -24.07 -9.94 -1.02
C CYS A 565 -24.56 -8.72 -0.25
N THR A 566 -25.85 -8.61 -0.02
CA THR A 566 -26.45 -7.56 0.80
C THR A 566 -27.27 -8.20 1.89
N ILE A 567 -27.02 -7.79 3.13
CA ILE A 567 -27.70 -8.29 4.33
C ILE A 567 -28.45 -7.16 5.01
N ARG A 568 -29.46 -7.54 5.80
CA ARG A 568 -30.09 -6.64 6.77
C ARG A 568 -29.06 -6.24 7.82
N ARG A 569 -29.01 -4.95 8.13
CA ARG A 569 -28.08 -4.42 9.12
C ARG A 569 -28.59 -4.78 10.53
N PRO A 570 -27.72 -5.22 11.47
CA PRO A 570 -28.15 -5.57 12.82
C PRO A 570 -28.66 -4.36 13.64
N TRP A 571 -28.17 -3.17 13.34
CA TRP A 571 -28.65 -1.90 13.89
C TRP A 571 -28.85 -0.88 12.78
N GLU A 572 -29.68 0.13 13.04
CA GLU A 572 -29.87 1.23 12.11
C GLU A 572 -28.61 2.11 12.08
N GLN A 573 -28.19 2.52 10.89
CA GLN A 573 -27.00 3.34 10.71
C GLN A 573 -26.98 4.60 11.60
N GLY A 574 -25.91 4.75 12.37
CA GLY A 574 -25.64 5.91 13.21
C GLY A 574 -26.53 6.05 14.46
N THR A 575 -27.38 5.08 14.76
CA THR A 575 -28.29 5.10 15.92
C THR A 575 -27.58 4.74 17.24
N VAL A 576 -28.35 4.59 18.32
CA VAL A 576 -27.87 4.13 19.63
C VAL A 576 -27.37 2.69 19.56
N GLY A 577 -26.12 2.44 19.98
CA GLY A 577 -25.51 1.11 19.98
C GLY A 577 -24.90 0.63 18.66
N GLU A 578 -25.01 1.42 17.58
CA GLU A 578 -24.33 1.15 16.31
C GLU A 578 -22.79 1.22 16.44
N ARG A 579 -22.08 0.39 15.68
CA ARG A 579 -20.65 0.09 15.86
C ARG A 579 -19.77 0.43 14.66
N ASP A 580 -20.34 0.49 13.46
CA ASP A 580 -19.61 0.79 12.22
C ASP A 580 -20.55 1.54 11.27
N THR A 581 -20.85 2.82 11.54
CA THR A 581 -21.82 3.64 10.80
C THR A 581 -21.70 3.48 9.28
N LEU A 582 -20.48 3.43 8.75
CA LEU A 582 -20.24 3.33 7.31
C LEU A 582 -20.15 1.87 6.79
N GLY A 583 -20.15 0.88 7.67
CA GLY A 583 -20.11 -0.54 7.31
C GLY A 583 -18.79 -0.99 6.71
N THR A 584 -17.70 -0.28 6.98
CA THR A 584 -16.44 -0.40 6.23
C THR A 584 -15.52 -1.53 6.70
N GLN A 585 -15.79 -2.11 7.87
CA GLN A 585 -14.92 -3.11 8.51
C GLN A 585 -15.60 -4.47 8.72
N GLN A 586 -16.71 -4.72 8.03
CA GLN A 586 -17.47 -5.97 8.13
C GLN A 586 -16.95 -7.07 7.19
N HIS A 587 -16.07 -6.76 6.23
CA HIS A 587 -15.57 -7.70 5.23
C HIS A 587 -14.50 -8.69 5.73
N GLY A 588 -13.98 -8.51 6.94
CA GLY A 588 -12.89 -9.31 7.51
C GLY A 588 -13.07 -10.83 7.37
N PRO A 589 -14.23 -11.40 7.76
CA PRO A 589 -14.47 -12.83 7.63
C PRO A 589 -14.38 -13.38 6.20
N LEU A 590 -14.68 -12.56 5.18
CA LEU A 590 -14.60 -12.98 3.77
C LEU A 590 -13.17 -13.22 3.31
N LEU A 591 -12.18 -12.55 3.92
CA LEU A 591 -10.77 -12.60 3.52
C LEU A 591 -10.22 -14.03 3.55
N THR A 592 -10.63 -14.80 4.55
CA THR A 592 -10.08 -16.13 4.87
C THR A 592 -10.91 -17.29 4.30
N ILE A 593 -11.98 -17.01 3.54
CA ILE A 593 -12.75 -18.06 2.86
C ILE A 593 -11.81 -18.83 1.93
N VAL A 594 -11.74 -20.14 2.11
CA VAL A 594 -10.91 -21.03 1.31
C VAL A 594 -11.55 -21.25 -0.06
N VAL A 595 -10.77 -21.04 -1.13
CA VAL A 595 -11.15 -21.25 -2.53
C VAL A 595 -10.41 -22.49 -3.07
N PRO A 596 -11.12 -23.59 -3.37
CA PRO A 596 -10.54 -24.82 -3.92
C PRO A 596 -9.74 -24.62 -5.20
N ALA A 597 -8.81 -25.53 -5.48
CA ALA A 597 -8.10 -25.60 -6.77
C ALA A 597 -9.06 -25.99 -7.92
N VAL A 598 -8.70 -25.66 -9.16
CA VAL A 598 -9.50 -26.01 -10.34
C VAL A 598 -9.53 -27.55 -10.52
N PRO A 599 -10.70 -28.20 -10.60
CA PRO A 599 -10.79 -29.64 -10.83
C PRO A 599 -10.23 -30.04 -12.19
N SER A 600 -9.52 -31.16 -12.23
CA SER A 600 -8.67 -31.66 -13.32
C SER A 600 -9.39 -32.00 -14.65
N SER A 601 -10.69 -31.72 -14.79
CA SER A 601 -11.54 -32.13 -15.92
C SER A 601 -11.94 -31.03 -16.90
N ALA A 602 -11.48 -29.77 -16.74
CA ALA A 602 -11.88 -28.65 -17.61
C ALA A 602 -10.70 -27.87 -18.26
N VAL A 603 -9.59 -28.54 -18.58
CA VAL A 603 -8.46 -27.91 -19.29
C VAL A 603 -8.46 -28.35 -20.76
N VAL A 604 -9.03 -27.51 -21.63
CA VAL A 604 -8.72 -27.53 -23.06
C VAL A 604 -7.33 -26.95 -23.23
N THR A 605 -6.44 -27.77 -23.77
CA THR A 605 -5.02 -27.54 -23.93
C THR A 605 -4.69 -26.38 -24.87
N HIS A 606 -4.01 -25.36 -24.35
CA HIS A 606 -2.87 -24.78 -25.08
C HIS A 606 -1.61 -25.06 -24.25
N ALA A 607 -0.73 -25.89 -24.81
CA ALA A 607 0.61 -26.19 -24.31
C ALA A 607 1.31 -24.88 -23.90
N ILE A 608 1.95 -24.78 -22.72
CA ILE A 608 3.26 -25.38 -22.38
C ILE A 608 3.28 -25.75 -20.88
N GLY A 609 3.57 -27.01 -20.52
CA GLY A 609 3.76 -27.47 -19.13
C GLY A 609 5.19 -27.26 -18.62
N LYS A 610 5.54 -27.43 -17.33
CA LYS A 610 4.91 -27.90 -16.08
C LYS A 610 5.96 -27.63 -14.94
N PRO A 611 5.71 -27.95 -13.66
CA PRO A 611 4.95 -27.24 -12.61
C PRO A 611 5.87 -26.70 -11.46
N LEU A 612 5.32 -25.91 -10.52
CA LEU A 612 5.99 -25.66 -9.22
C LEU A 612 5.09 -26.03 -8.03
N VAL A 613 5.78 -26.58 -7.04
CA VAL A 613 5.38 -27.40 -5.88
C VAL A 613 4.80 -26.53 -4.76
N SER A 614 4.01 -27.15 -3.87
CA SER A 614 3.45 -26.60 -2.62
C SER A 614 4.37 -25.64 -1.87
N ASP A 615 3.88 -24.49 -1.41
CA ASP A 615 4.68 -23.54 -0.62
C ASP A 615 4.03 -23.24 0.74
N THR A 616 4.13 -24.21 1.65
CA THR A 616 4.68 -23.85 2.96
C THR A 616 6.20 -23.86 2.77
N PRO A 617 6.93 -22.75 3.04
CA PRO A 617 8.38 -22.77 2.98
C PRO A 617 8.91 -23.91 3.85
N PRO A 618 9.83 -24.75 3.35
CA PRO A 618 10.36 -25.85 4.16
C PRO A 618 11.03 -25.27 5.40
N ASP A 619 10.88 -25.96 6.54
CA ASP A 619 11.65 -25.62 7.73
C ASP A 619 13.14 -25.82 7.43
N ARG A 620 13.89 -24.70 7.35
CA ARG A 620 15.32 -24.71 7.02
C ARG A 620 16.21 -24.74 8.26
N SER A 621 15.64 -24.78 9.46
CA SER A 621 16.40 -24.80 10.71
C SER A 621 17.32 -26.03 10.84
N HIS A 622 17.02 -27.09 10.10
CA HIS A 622 17.80 -28.33 10.04
C HIS A 622 18.59 -28.53 8.74
N PHE A 623 18.57 -27.56 7.82
CA PHE A 623 19.33 -27.68 6.58
C PHE A 623 20.83 -27.82 6.88
N SER A 624 21.50 -28.64 6.08
CA SER A 624 22.94 -28.55 5.85
C SER A 624 23.25 -27.49 4.78
N ALA A 625 24.52 -27.13 4.62
CA ALA A 625 24.94 -26.24 3.53
C ALA A 625 24.56 -26.83 2.15
N LYS A 626 24.62 -28.16 1.99
CA LYS A 626 24.22 -28.84 0.75
C LYS A 626 22.72 -28.73 0.49
N ASP A 627 21.88 -28.89 1.51
CA ASP A 627 20.42 -28.74 1.37
C ASP A 627 20.04 -27.30 1.00
N SER A 628 20.78 -26.32 1.50
CA SER A 628 20.62 -24.92 1.08
C SER A 628 20.98 -24.70 -0.38
N VAL A 629 22.08 -25.29 -0.88
CA VAL A 629 22.41 -25.21 -2.30
C VAL A 629 21.36 -25.91 -3.15
N ASP A 630 20.91 -27.10 -2.76
CA ASP A 630 19.84 -27.83 -3.45
C ASP A 630 18.55 -27.01 -3.52
N TYR A 631 18.09 -26.48 -2.38
CA TYR A 631 16.88 -25.66 -2.32
C TYR A 631 16.98 -24.43 -3.23
N LEU A 632 18.08 -23.67 -3.16
CA LEU A 632 18.30 -22.49 -3.99
C LEU A 632 18.40 -22.87 -5.47
N TRP A 633 19.17 -23.92 -5.80
CA TRP A 633 19.36 -24.42 -7.16
C TRP A 633 18.04 -24.85 -7.82
N THR A 634 17.26 -25.63 -7.09
CA THR A 634 15.96 -26.14 -7.53
C THR A 634 14.96 -25.00 -7.71
N LYS A 635 14.87 -24.05 -6.78
CA LYS A 635 13.98 -22.88 -6.90
C LYS A 635 14.40 -21.91 -8.02
N LEU A 636 15.69 -21.87 -8.41
CA LEU A 636 16.16 -21.15 -9.60
C LEU A 636 15.85 -21.88 -10.92
N GLY A 637 15.25 -23.08 -10.86
CA GLY A 637 14.84 -23.87 -12.03
C GLY A 637 16.03 -24.37 -12.84
N LEU A 638 17.09 -24.83 -12.16
CA LEU A 638 18.32 -25.33 -12.75
C LEU A 638 18.35 -26.89 -12.77
N PRO A 639 19.19 -27.53 -13.62
CA PRO A 639 19.20 -28.99 -13.75
C PRO A 639 19.62 -29.72 -12.47
N ALA A 640 18.77 -30.57 -11.90
CA ALA A 640 19.03 -31.25 -10.62
C ALA A 640 20.27 -32.16 -10.64
N THR A 641 20.60 -32.77 -11.79
CA THR A 641 21.78 -33.65 -11.96
C THR A 641 23.11 -32.97 -11.63
N SER A 642 23.16 -31.64 -11.69
CA SER A 642 24.36 -30.88 -11.40
C SER A 642 24.75 -30.93 -9.93
N LEU A 643 23.78 -31.11 -9.03
CA LEU A 643 23.99 -31.16 -7.58
C LEU A 643 24.83 -32.36 -7.14
N GLU A 644 24.91 -33.42 -7.95
CA GLU A 644 25.76 -34.59 -7.70
C GLU A 644 27.26 -34.25 -7.76
N ARG A 645 27.62 -33.17 -8.46
CA ARG A 645 29.00 -32.71 -8.62
C ARG A 645 29.46 -31.74 -7.55
N LEU A 646 28.60 -31.40 -6.58
CA LEU A 646 28.96 -30.51 -5.48
C LEU A 646 29.43 -31.26 -4.24
N GLN A 647 30.65 -30.96 -3.82
CA GLN A 647 31.27 -31.46 -2.59
C GLN A 647 31.51 -30.31 -1.60
N LEU A 648 30.89 -30.41 -0.43
CA LEU A 648 31.01 -29.42 0.65
C LEU A 648 31.66 -30.04 1.88
N PRO A 649 32.98 -30.35 1.86
CA PRO A 649 33.66 -31.03 2.95
C PRO A 649 33.86 -30.13 4.17
N GLY A 650 33.93 -30.75 5.35
CA GLY A 650 34.15 -30.09 6.64
C GLY A 650 32.89 -30.05 7.52
N GLN A 651 33.11 -29.90 8.83
CA GLN A 651 32.09 -29.80 9.87
C GLN A 651 32.55 -28.78 10.92
N GLY A 652 31.62 -28.16 11.66
CA GLY A 652 31.93 -27.22 12.74
C GLY A 652 31.25 -25.85 12.60
N LEU A 653 31.54 -24.95 13.54
CA LEU A 653 30.88 -23.64 13.66
C LEU A 653 31.48 -22.58 12.73
N GLY A 654 32.80 -22.66 12.47
CA GLY A 654 33.57 -21.81 11.56
C GLY A 654 33.86 -20.39 12.07
N LEU A 655 32.84 -19.62 12.47
CA LEU A 655 32.99 -18.29 13.08
C LEU A 655 32.10 -18.18 14.33
N PRO A 656 32.52 -17.45 15.37
CA PRO A 656 31.76 -17.37 16.62
C PRO A 656 30.51 -16.51 16.45
N SER A 657 29.36 -17.17 16.32
CA SER A 657 28.05 -16.53 16.18
C SER A 657 26.93 -17.49 16.55
N SER A 658 25.80 -16.97 17.03
CA SER A 658 24.60 -17.81 17.17
C SER A 658 23.99 -18.14 15.81
N PHE A 659 24.16 -17.27 14.80
CA PHE A 659 23.74 -17.55 13.42
C PHE A 659 24.69 -18.51 12.73
N LYS A 660 24.16 -19.32 11.80
CA LYS A 660 24.94 -20.28 11.01
C LYS A 660 25.75 -19.60 9.88
N ILE A 661 26.72 -18.76 10.25
CA ILE A 661 27.52 -17.97 9.31
C ILE A 661 28.38 -18.84 8.38
N ALA A 662 29.07 -19.86 8.92
CA ALA A 662 29.89 -20.76 8.10
C ALA A 662 29.05 -21.57 7.10
N HIS A 663 27.81 -21.94 7.48
CA HIS A 663 26.86 -22.60 6.60
C HIS A 663 26.51 -21.71 5.41
N ILE A 664 26.04 -20.48 5.65
CA ILE A 664 25.63 -19.60 4.53
C ILE A 664 26.85 -19.21 3.69
N ALA A 665 28.04 -19.14 4.28
CA ALA A 665 29.28 -18.93 3.54
C ALA A 665 29.57 -20.06 2.56
N GLN A 666 29.62 -21.31 3.05
CA GLN A 666 29.87 -22.47 2.22
C GLN A 666 28.78 -22.68 1.15
N ALA A 667 27.51 -22.46 1.52
CA ALA A 667 26.38 -22.61 0.60
C ALA A 667 26.39 -21.56 -0.52
N SER A 668 26.58 -20.28 -0.20
CA SER A 668 26.57 -19.19 -1.19
C SER A 668 27.76 -19.28 -2.17
N ILE A 669 28.95 -19.59 -1.66
CA ILE A 669 30.14 -19.83 -2.49
C ILE A 669 29.96 -21.08 -3.36
N GLY A 670 29.54 -22.19 -2.76
CA GLY A 670 29.26 -23.45 -3.47
C GLY A 670 28.24 -23.30 -4.59
N LEU A 671 27.15 -22.56 -4.34
CA LEU A 671 26.13 -22.25 -5.35
C LEU A 671 26.74 -21.47 -6.54
N SER A 672 27.52 -20.42 -6.27
CA SER A 672 28.14 -19.61 -7.32
C SER A 672 29.17 -20.39 -8.16
N ALA A 673 29.99 -21.23 -7.51
CA ALA A 673 30.99 -22.06 -8.18
C ALA A 673 30.36 -23.21 -8.99
N LEU A 674 29.31 -23.84 -8.48
CA LEU A 674 28.55 -24.86 -9.21
C LEU A 674 27.89 -24.29 -10.46
N LEU A 675 27.35 -23.07 -10.37
CA LEU A 675 26.82 -22.34 -11.52
C LEU A 675 27.91 -22.01 -12.54
N ALA A 676 29.11 -21.59 -12.11
CA ALA A 676 30.24 -21.37 -13.01
C ALA A 676 30.65 -22.67 -13.73
N ALA A 677 30.73 -23.79 -13.02
CA ALA A 677 30.95 -25.11 -13.61
C ALA A 677 29.86 -25.49 -14.61
N GLN A 678 28.59 -25.15 -14.35
CA GLN A 678 27.48 -25.40 -15.27
C GLN A 678 27.63 -24.62 -16.58
N VAL A 679 28.05 -23.35 -16.51
CA VAL A 679 28.35 -22.55 -17.70
C VAL A 679 29.53 -23.13 -18.46
N TYR A 680 30.57 -23.62 -17.76
CA TYR A 680 31.69 -24.30 -18.38
C TYR A 680 31.23 -25.53 -19.17
N ALA A 681 30.41 -26.41 -18.57
CA ALA A 681 29.87 -27.58 -19.24
C ALA A 681 29.03 -27.23 -20.49
N TYR A 682 28.21 -26.17 -20.43
CA TYR A 682 27.43 -25.72 -21.59
C TYR A 682 28.30 -25.24 -22.76
N ARG A 683 29.39 -24.51 -22.48
CA ARG A 683 30.23 -23.95 -23.55
C ARG A 683 31.24 -24.95 -24.14
N THR A 684 31.70 -25.92 -23.36
CA THR A 684 32.64 -26.96 -23.84
C THR A 684 31.92 -28.20 -24.35
N ASN A 685 30.60 -28.30 -24.12
CA ASN A 685 29.82 -29.52 -24.35
C ASN A 685 30.44 -30.74 -23.65
N SER A 686 30.96 -30.54 -22.44
CA SER A 686 31.59 -31.59 -21.61
C SER A 686 30.71 -31.99 -20.43
N ALA A 687 31.08 -33.08 -19.74
CA ALA A 687 30.50 -33.38 -18.44
C ALA A 687 30.78 -32.24 -17.44
N LEU A 688 29.86 -32.05 -16.49
CA LEU A 688 30.01 -31.09 -15.41
C LEU A 688 31.17 -31.50 -14.49
N PRO A 689 32.20 -30.65 -14.29
CA PRO A 689 33.31 -30.95 -13.40
C PRO A 689 32.87 -30.91 -11.93
N THR A 690 33.60 -31.64 -11.08
CA THR A 690 33.35 -31.65 -9.63
C THR A 690 33.75 -30.31 -9.01
N VAL A 691 32.89 -29.76 -8.14
CA VAL A 691 33.12 -28.51 -7.41
C VAL A 691 33.29 -28.81 -5.94
N THR A 692 34.38 -28.31 -5.34
CA THR A 692 34.69 -28.52 -3.93
C THR A 692 34.88 -27.20 -3.19
N VAL A 693 34.15 -27.03 -2.06
CA VAL A 693 34.24 -25.86 -1.19
C VAL A 693 34.39 -26.27 0.29
N PRO A 694 35.60 -26.20 0.87
CA PRO A 694 35.81 -26.53 2.29
C PRO A 694 35.17 -25.53 3.25
N LEU A 695 34.45 -26.02 4.27
CA LEU A 695 33.69 -25.19 5.22
C LEU A 695 34.53 -24.11 5.91
N GLN A 696 35.69 -24.49 6.46
CA GLN A 696 36.55 -23.55 7.19
C GLN A 696 37.10 -22.46 6.27
N HIS A 697 37.49 -22.82 5.05
CA HIS A 697 38.02 -21.86 4.08
C HIS A 697 36.94 -20.86 3.66
N ALA A 698 35.72 -21.32 3.39
CA ALA A 698 34.57 -20.47 3.08
C ALA A 698 34.23 -19.50 4.22
N ALA A 699 34.25 -19.98 5.47
CA ALA A 699 34.00 -19.14 6.65
C ALA A 699 35.06 -18.03 6.81
N ILE A 700 36.35 -18.34 6.55
CA ILE A 700 37.44 -17.36 6.57
C ILE A 700 37.30 -16.35 5.41
N GLU A 701 36.90 -16.81 4.21
CA GLU A 701 36.73 -15.93 3.04
C GLU A 701 35.63 -14.88 3.26
N PHE A 702 34.61 -15.16 4.07
CA PHE A 702 33.58 -14.20 4.52
C PHE A 702 34.12 -13.02 5.37
N LYS A 703 35.42 -13.01 5.67
CA LYS A 703 36.14 -11.92 6.36
C LYS A 703 37.32 -11.40 5.53
N SER A 704 37.40 -11.72 4.24
CA SER A 704 38.60 -11.45 3.43
C SER A 704 39.03 -9.97 3.41
N GLU A 705 38.10 -9.03 3.53
CA GLU A 705 38.38 -7.60 3.57
C GLU A 705 39.10 -7.14 4.85
N ARG A 706 39.14 -8.00 5.87
CA ARG A 706 39.85 -7.79 7.14
C ARG A 706 41.09 -8.67 7.26
N LEU A 707 41.23 -9.68 6.40
CA LEU A 707 42.25 -10.72 6.47
C LEU A 707 43.20 -10.67 5.28
N TYR A 708 43.85 -9.52 5.11
CA TYR A 708 44.96 -9.36 4.18
C TYR A 708 46.07 -8.46 4.76
N THR A 709 47.27 -8.57 4.20
CA THR A 709 48.37 -7.63 4.42
C THR A 709 48.80 -6.98 3.11
N LEU A 710 49.30 -5.74 3.19
CA LEU A 710 49.97 -5.02 2.12
C LEU A 710 51.33 -4.56 2.63
N ALA A 711 52.41 -4.99 1.97
CA ALA A 711 53.78 -4.81 2.43
C ALA A 711 53.93 -5.16 3.93
N ASP A 712 53.43 -6.36 4.29
CA ASP A 712 53.37 -6.92 5.66
C ASP A 712 52.59 -6.11 6.70
N LYS A 713 51.89 -5.05 6.30
CA LYS A 713 51.00 -4.29 7.17
C LYS A 713 49.56 -4.79 7.05
N PRO A 714 48.82 -4.95 8.15
CA PRO A 714 47.43 -5.38 8.10
C PRO A 714 46.55 -4.34 7.42
N ALA A 715 45.37 -4.78 6.98
CA ALA A 715 44.33 -3.90 6.45
C ALA A 715 44.00 -2.75 7.45
N PRO A 716 43.81 -1.50 6.97
CA PRO A 716 43.40 -0.39 7.83
C PRO A 716 42.03 -0.64 8.46
N SER A 717 41.79 -0.08 9.65
CA SER A 717 40.48 -0.16 10.31
C SER A 717 39.40 0.56 9.48
N PRO A 718 38.22 -0.06 9.24
CA PRO A 718 37.12 0.56 8.50
C PRO A 718 36.21 1.46 9.37
N TRP A 719 36.46 1.55 10.67
CA TRP A 719 35.60 2.25 11.63
C TRP A 719 35.89 3.75 11.69
N GLY A 720 34.84 4.56 11.57
CA GLY A 720 34.92 6.00 11.78
C GLY A 720 34.83 6.38 13.27
N PRO A 721 35.01 7.68 13.57
CA PRO A 721 35.14 8.18 14.94
C PRO A 721 33.83 8.20 15.74
N ILE A 722 32.66 8.20 15.09
CA ILE A 722 31.35 8.39 15.75
C ILE A 722 30.37 7.25 15.52
N GLY A 723 30.71 6.27 14.68
CA GLY A 723 29.81 5.20 14.27
C GLY A 723 29.52 4.19 15.39
N GLY A 724 28.56 3.32 15.11
CA GLY A 724 28.15 2.26 16.02
C GLY A 724 26.86 2.57 16.78
N LEU A 725 26.64 1.85 17.87
CA LEU A 725 25.42 1.93 18.67
C LEU A 725 25.47 3.16 19.60
N HIS A 726 24.37 3.90 19.66
CA HIS A 726 24.13 5.05 20.52
C HIS A 726 22.81 4.90 21.25
N LYS A 727 22.78 5.28 22.52
CA LYS A 727 21.59 5.20 23.36
C LYS A 727 20.65 6.36 23.06
N THR A 728 19.36 6.06 22.96
CA THR A 728 18.25 7.03 22.81
C THR A 728 17.37 7.01 24.06
N SER A 729 16.39 7.91 24.16
CA SER A 729 15.48 8.01 25.31
C SER A 729 14.66 6.74 25.55
N ASP A 730 14.37 5.97 24.50
CA ASP A 730 13.52 4.77 24.54
C ASP A 730 14.20 3.50 24.01
N GLY A 731 15.51 3.55 23.70
CA GLY A 731 16.21 2.42 23.08
C GLY A 731 17.60 2.76 22.58
N TYR A 732 17.90 2.33 21.36
CA TYR A 732 19.18 2.60 20.70
C TYR A 732 18.99 2.84 19.21
N VAL A 733 19.93 3.57 18.62
CA VAL A 733 20.12 3.66 17.17
C VAL A 733 21.54 3.27 16.80
N ARG A 734 21.73 2.77 15.58
CA ARG A 734 23.05 2.62 14.98
C ARG A 734 23.31 3.73 13.98
N VAL A 735 24.43 4.43 14.16
CA VAL A 735 24.92 5.47 13.26
C VAL A 735 26.01 4.90 12.36
N HIS A 736 25.90 5.12 11.06
CA HIS A 736 26.92 4.74 10.08
C HIS A 736 27.80 5.94 9.70
N ASP A 737 29.11 5.82 9.81
CA ASP A 737 30.05 6.94 9.62
C ASP A 737 31.27 6.65 8.73
N SER A 738 31.33 5.49 8.07
CA SER A 738 32.44 5.13 7.17
C SER A 738 32.58 6.05 5.93
N PHE A 739 31.61 6.94 5.69
CA PHE A 739 31.69 7.99 4.66
C PHE A 739 31.62 9.37 5.30
N PRO A 740 32.48 10.33 4.88
CA PRO A 740 32.45 11.70 5.41
C PRO A 740 31.07 12.34 5.31
N ASN A 741 30.39 12.24 4.17
CA ASN A 741 29.05 12.80 3.99
C ASN A 741 27.96 12.12 4.86
N HIS A 742 28.17 10.88 5.33
CA HIS A 742 27.25 10.24 6.28
C HIS A 742 27.53 10.71 7.71
N ARG A 743 28.82 10.79 8.08
CA ARG A 743 29.27 11.34 9.36
C ARG A 743 28.79 12.78 9.54
N ASP A 744 29.11 13.63 8.59
CA ASP A 744 28.82 15.07 8.64
C ASP A 744 27.30 15.31 8.63
N GLY A 745 26.56 14.52 7.86
CA GLY A 745 25.10 14.56 7.86
C GLY A 745 24.47 14.12 9.18
N ALA A 746 24.99 13.07 9.83
CA ALA A 746 24.53 12.63 11.14
C ALA A 746 24.82 13.67 12.23
N LEU A 747 26.01 14.29 12.21
CA LEU A 747 26.37 15.39 13.11
C LEU A 747 25.43 16.59 12.92
N ALA A 748 25.19 17.00 11.66
CA ALA A 748 24.30 18.11 11.34
C ALA A 748 22.86 17.85 11.79
N LEU A 749 22.34 16.63 11.59
CA LEU A 749 20.97 16.26 11.94
C LEU A 749 20.68 16.45 13.44
N VAL A 750 21.66 16.16 14.31
CA VAL A 750 21.50 16.28 15.77
C VAL A 750 22.10 17.56 16.34
N GLY A 751 22.57 18.48 15.48
CA GLY A 751 23.10 19.79 15.86
C GLY A 751 24.46 19.74 16.54
N CYS A 752 25.36 18.86 16.08
CA CYS A 752 26.76 18.79 16.51
C CYS A 752 27.69 19.51 15.53
N GLU A 753 28.82 20.02 16.05
CA GLU A 753 29.91 20.56 15.24
C GLU A 753 30.59 19.46 14.39
N PRO A 754 31.20 19.80 13.24
CA PRO A 754 31.80 18.81 12.32
C PRO A 754 32.91 17.92 12.90
N ASN A 755 33.53 18.33 13.99
CA ASN A 755 34.60 17.62 14.69
C ASN A 755 34.14 16.98 16.01
N ALA A 756 32.82 16.90 16.25
CA ALA A 756 32.32 16.36 17.51
C ALA A 756 32.74 14.89 17.71
N THR A 757 33.06 14.58 18.95
CA THR A 757 33.44 13.25 19.45
C THR A 757 32.22 12.34 19.55
N ARG A 758 32.47 11.04 19.66
CA ARG A 758 31.42 10.03 19.88
C ARG A 758 30.57 10.31 21.13
N ALA A 759 31.18 10.88 22.17
CA ALA A 759 30.48 11.22 23.41
C ALA A 759 29.52 12.40 23.22
N GLU A 760 29.96 13.44 22.49
CA GLU A 760 29.16 14.64 22.23
C GLU A 760 27.93 14.34 21.37
N ILE A 761 28.10 13.57 20.28
CA ILE A 761 26.95 13.12 19.48
C ILE A 761 26.02 12.20 20.29
N GLY A 762 26.58 11.30 21.12
CA GLY A 762 25.81 10.43 21.98
C GLY A 762 24.90 11.21 22.94
N SER A 763 25.41 12.28 23.54
CA SER A 763 24.63 13.17 24.42
C SER A 763 23.47 13.86 23.69
N LYS A 764 23.64 14.21 22.41
CA LYS A 764 22.54 14.77 21.60
C LYS A 764 21.50 13.71 21.24
N ILE A 765 21.95 12.50 20.88
CA ILE A 765 21.08 11.37 20.51
C ILE A 765 20.26 10.87 21.70
N GLU A 766 20.75 10.98 22.93
CA GLU A 766 20.07 10.50 24.14
C GLU A 766 18.67 11.11 24.34
N ALA A 767 18.45 12.35 23.89
CA ALA A 767 17.15 13.03 23.97
C ALA A 767 16.14 12.58 22.89
N TRP A 768 16.60 11.91 21.84
CA TRP A 768 15.72 11.46 20.76
C TRP A 768 15.01 10.16 21.13
N ARG A 769 13.86 9.90 20.49
CA ARG A 769 13.31 8.55 20.39
C ARG A 769 13.93 7.84 19.18
N SER A 770 14.20 6.55 19.33
CA SER A 770 14.94 5.74 18.35
C SER A 770 14.30 5.75 16.96
N VAL A 771 12.99 5.50 16.88
CA VAL A 771 12.25 5.47 15.61
C VAL A 771 12.09 6.88 15.02
N ASP A 772 11.92 7.91 15.85
CA ASP A 772 11.78 9.29 15.38
C ASP A 772 13.09 9.79 14.75
N LEU A 773 14.25 9.44 15.33
CA LEU A 773 15.55 9.77 14.77
C LEU A 773 15.85 8.99 13.47
N GLU A 774 15.45 7.72 13.38
CA GLU A 774 15.53 6.95 12.13
C GLU A 774 14.67 7.60 11.03
N ALA A 775 13.42 7.95 11.34
CA ALA A 775 12.53 8.60 10.39
C ALA A 775 13.11 9.94 9.91
N ALA A 776 13.60 10.77 10.84
CA ALA A 776 14.27 12.03 10.50
C ALA A 776 15.52 11.81 9.63
N ALA A 777 16.30 10.77 9.90
CA ALA A 777 17.44 10.40 9.07
C ALA A 777 17.01 9.98 7.66
N PHE A 778 15.98 9.13 7.54
CA PHE A 778 15.46 8.69 6.24
C PHE A 778 14.90 9.85 5.41
N ASP A 779 14.19 10.78 6.03
CA ASP A 779 13.65 11.98 5.37
C ASP A 779 14.78 12.90 4.84
N ASN A 780 15.94 12.88 5.51
CA ASN A 780 17.13 13.63 5.10
C ASN A 780 18.12 12.81 4.24
N ASN A 781 17.74 11.63 3.74
CA ASN A 781 18.61 10.72 2.97
C ASN A 781 19.89 10.27 3.71
N LEU A 782 19.84 10.22 5.03
CA LEU A 782 20.92 9.77 5.92
C LEU A 782 20.73 8.30 6.32
N VAL A 783 21.72 7.76 7.04
CA VAL A 783 21.84 6.33 7.35
C VAL A 783 22.00 6.09 8.85
N ILE A 784 20.86 6.18 9.54
CA ILE A 784 20.71 5.83 10.96
C ILE A 784 19.56 4.84 11.05
N SER A 785 19.68 3.79 11.85
CA SER A 785 18.61 2.80 12.03
C SER A 785 18.34 2.51 13.50
N ALA A 786 17.07 2.43 13.87
CA ALA A 786 16.63 2.07 15.20
C ALA A 786 16.89 0.57 15.45
N LEU A 787 17.44 0.27 16.63
CA LEU A 787 17.61 -1.10 17.10
C LEU A 787 16.23 -1.69 17.42
N ARG A 788 15.93 -2.85 16.84
CA ARG A 788 14.63 -3.52 16.98
C ARG A 788 14.82 -4.98 17.35
N SER A 789 13.80 -5.58 17.97
CA SER A 789 13.62 -7.04 18.08
C SER A 789 13.01 -7.61 16.79
N TYR A 790 12.96 -8.94 16.68
CA TYR A 790 12.25 -9.59 15.57
C TYR A 790 10.76 -9.23 15.53
N SER A 791 10.08 -9.23 16.68
CA SER A 791 8.66 -8.88 16.74
C SER A 791 8.39 -7.44 16.30
N GLN A 792 9.29 -6.51 16.61
CA GLN A 792 9.21 -5.12 16.16
C GLN A 792 9.50 -4.97 14.67
N TRP A 793 10.40 -5.77 14.10
CA TRP A 793 10.69 -5.78 12.67
C TRP A 793 9.53 -6.39 11.86
N ASP A 794 9.06 -7.57 12.24
CA ASP A 794 8.11 -8.39 11.46
C ASP A 794 6.74 -7.72 11.27
N VAL A 795 6.37 -6.78 12.17
CA VAL A 795 5.14 -5.99 12.03
C VAL A 795 5.25 -4.84 11.04
N LEU A 796 6.46 -4.44 10.61
CA LEU A 796 6.65 -3.33 9.69
C LEU A 796 6.17 -3.67 8.28
N PRO A 797 5.57 -2.72 7.55
CA PRO A 797 5.18 -2.94 6.16
C PRO A 797 6.36 -3.36 5.27
N GLN A 798 7.56 -2.80 5.49
CA GLN A 798 8.76 -3.22 4.74
C GLN A 798 9.10 -4.68 4.98
N ALA A 799 9.06 -5.15 6.23
CA ALA A 799 9.41 -6.52 6.56
C ALA A 799 8.49 -7.52 5.84
N ARG A 800 7.20 -7.21 5.69
CA ARG A 800 6.24 -8.07 4.99
C ARG A 800 6.49 -8.18 3.48
N MET A 801 7.08 -7.16 2.87
CA MET A 801 7.38 -7.13 1.43
C MET A 801 8.69 -7.82 1.06
N VAL A 802 9.61 -8.00 2.01
CA VAL A 802 10.88 -8.68 1.79
C VAL A 802 10.64 -10.19 1.70
N THR A 803 11.00 -10.84 0.61
CA THR A 803 10.90 -12.30 0.49
C THR A 803 11.99 -13.00 1.31
N ASP A 804 11.73 -14.23 1.73
CA ASP A 804 12.70 -15.07 2.45
C ASP A 804 13.57 -15.93 1.50
N PHE A 805 13.44 -15.71 0.19
CA PHE A 805 14.30 -16.25 -0.87
C PHE A 805 15.26 -15.16 -1.36
N PRO A 806 16.59 -15.36 -1.32
CA PRO A 806 17.57 -14.28 -1.43
C PRO A 806 17.87 -13.83 -2.88
N ILE A 807 17.45 -14.57 -3.90
CA ILE A 807 17.77 -14.28 -5.32
C ILE A 807 16.47 -14.21 -6.13
N THR A 808 16.13 -13.04 -6.65
CA THR A 808 15.00 -12.91 -7.59
C THR A 808 15.52 -12.89 -9.02
N LEU A 809 15.01 -13.80 -9.85
CA LEU A 809 15.25 -13.83 -11.30
C LEU A 809 13.99 -13.47 -12.06
N ARG A 810 14.09 -12.52 -13.00
CA ARG A 810 12.97 -12.12 -13.86
C ARG A 810 13.42 -11.97 -15.31
N LYS A 811 12.76 -12.65 -16.25
CA LYS A 811 12.95 -12.39 -17.68
C LYS A 811 12.34 -11.03 -18.04
N LEU A 812 13.12 -10.18 -18.70
CA LEU A 812 12.73 -8.82 -19.11
C LEU A 812 12.14 -8.78 -20.52
N CYS A 813 12.76 -9.51 -21.45
CA CYS A 813 12.30 -9.65 -22.83
C CYS A 813 12.89 -10.92 -23.45
N ASP A 814 12.26 -11.40 -24.54
CA ASP A 814 12.83 -12.45 -25.37
C ASP A 814 13.97 -11.93 -26.25
N GLY A 815 14.88 -12.83 -26.61
CA GLY A 815 16.07 -12.56 -27.40
C GLY A 815 16.80 -13.87 -27.73
N PRO A 816 17.96 -13.83 -28.40
CA PRO A 816 18.63 -15.03 -28.91
C PRO A 816 18.96 -16.04 -27.80
N VAL A 817 18.85 -17.32 -28.12
CA VAL A 817 19.27 -18.42 -27.23
C VAL A 817 20.76 -18.67 -27.43
N GLY A 818 21.51 -18.77 -26.33
CA GLY A 818 22.94 -19.08 -26.35
C GLY A 818 23.75 -18.20 -25.40
N LEU A 819 25.00 -18.61 -25.17
CA LEU A 819 25.98 -17.80 -24.45
C LEU A 819 26.50 -16.65 -25.35
N PRO A 820 27.00 -15.55 -24.76
CA PRO A 820 27.61 -14.48 -25.52
C PRO A 820 28.69 -14.95 -26.49
N SER A 821 28.79 -14.31 -27.66
CA SER A 821 29.72 -14.70 -28.72
C SER A 821 31.19 -14.64 -28.30
N THR A 822 31.54 -13.74 -27.38
CA THR A 822 32.89 -13.63 -26.79
C THR A 822 33.28 -14.81 -25.92
N MET A 823 32.33 -15.68 -25.54
CA MET A 823 32.55 -16.90 -24.75
C MET A 823 32.69 -18.17 -25.62
N GLN A 824 32.81 -18.05 -26.94
CA GLN A 824 32.87 -19.21 -27.84
C GLN A 824 34.27 -19.84 -27.95
N SER A 825 35.34 -19.11 -27.62
CA SER A 825 36.71 -19.65 -27.64
C SER A 825 36.93 -20.68 -26.51
N PRO A 826 37.85 -21.67 -26.70
CA PRO A 826 38.21 -22.63 -25.66
C PRO A 826 38.60 -21.93 -24.35
N PRO A 827 37.92 -22.21 -23.22
CA PRO A 827 38.19 -21.56 -21.94
C PRO A 827 39.29 -22.23 -21.13
N ASP A 828 40.21 -21.41 -20.60
CA ASP A 828 41.02 -21.73 -19.42
C ASP A 828 40.17 -21.68 -18.12
N LYS A 829 39.19 -20.76 -18.08
CA LYS A 829 38.27 -20.55 -16.94
C LYS A 829 36.80 -20.52 -17.35
N ALA A 830 35.92 -20.94 -16.43
CA ALA A 830 34.47 -21.06 -16.65
C ALA A 830 33.81 -19.86 -17.36
N LEU A 831 34.03 -18.64 -16.87
CA LEU A 831 33.41 -17.41 -17.34
C LEU A 831 34.32 -16.59 -18.27
N ARG A 832 35.40 -17.17 -18.79
CA ARG A 832 36.31 -16.47 -19.71
C ARG A 832 35.56 -15.92 -20.93
N GLY A 833 35.70 -14.62 -21.17
CA GLY A 833 35.00 -13.90 -22.25
C GLY A 833 33.69 -13.24 -21.82
N LEU A 834 33.17 -13.49 -20.61
CA LEU A 834 32.06 -12.73 -20.05
C LEU A 834 32.53 -11.31 -19.72
N ARG A 835 31.72 -10.30 -20.05
CA ARG A 835 32.05 -8.87 -19.88
C ARG A 835 31.05 -8.26 -18.91
N VAL A 836 31.54 -7.78 -17.76
CA VAL A 836 30.72 -7.27 -16.66
C VAL A 836 31.07 -5.82 -16.42
N LEU A 837 30.11 -4.92 -16.62
CA LEU A 837 30.25 -3.51 -16.31
C LEU A 837 29.60 -3.24 -14.95
N GLU A 838 30.43 -2.93 -13.96
CA GLU A 838 30.02 -2.86 -12.57
C GLU A 838 30.07 -1.41 -12.06
N VAL A 839 28.93 -0.87 -11.65
CA VAL A 839 28.79 0.48 -11.07
C VAL A 839 28.37 0.31 -9.60
N SER A 840 29.34 0.09 -8.73
CA SER A 840 29.09 -0.36 -7.37
C SER A 840 30.15 0.12 -6.37
N ARG A 841 29.90 -0.04 -5.06
CA ARG A 841 30.80 0.37 -3.96
C ARG A 841 30.65 -0.54 -2.74
N VAL A 842 31.58 -0.43 -1.79
CA VAL A 842 31.54 -1.08 -0.46
C VAL A 842 31.84 -2.59 -0.56
N ILE A 843 30.94 -3.49 -0.14
CA ILE A 843 31.22 -4.93 -0.02
C ILE A 843 30.34 -5.76 -0.97
N ALA A 844 29.02 -5.77 -0.78
CA ALA A 844 28.13 -6.75 -1.40
C ALA A 844 28.20 -6.80 -2.94
N ALA A 845 27.95 -5.67 -3.60
CA ALA A 845 28.02 -5.63 -5.06
C ALA A 845 29.46 -5.81 -5.59
N PRO A 846 30.51 -5.19 -5.00
CA PRO A 846 31.89 -5.49 -5.38
C PRO A 846 32.29 -6.97 -5.24
N LEU A 847 31.84 -7.65 -4.21
CA LEU A 847 32.13 -9.07 -4.03
C LEU A 847 31.56 -9.92 -5.17
N SER A 848 30.39 -9.55 -5.73
CA SER A 848 29.83 -10.26 -6.88
C SER A 848 30.77 -10.21 -8.11
N GLY A 849 31.31 -9.04 -8.44
CA GLY A 849 32.28 -8.90 -9.52
C GLY A 849 33.60 -9.63 -9.24
N ARG A 850 34.07 -9.61 -7.99
CA ARG A 850 35.28 -10.36 -7.58
C ARG A 850 35.07 -11.87 -7.72
N THR A 851 33.87 -12.36 -7.42
CA THR A 851 33.50 -13.77 -7.60
C THR A 851 33.47 -14.15 -9.07
N LEU A 852 32.84 -13.33 -9.93
CA LEU A 852 32.78 -13.58 -11.37
C LEU A 852 34.18 -13.57 -12.01
N SER A 853 35.07 -12.67 -11.56
CA SER A 853 36.44 -12.59 -12.07
C SER A 853 37.34 -13.74 -11.58
N ALA A 854 37.09 -14.32 -10.40
CA ALA A 854 37.75 -15.55 -9.95
C ALA A 854 37.51 -16.72 -10.92
N HIS A 855 36.38 -16.70 -11.63
CA HIS A 855 36.04 -17.64 -12.68
C HIS A 855 36.35 -17.12 -14.10
N GLY A 856 37.09 -16.02 -14.24
CA GLY A 856 37.65 -15.54 -15.51
C GLY A 856 36.86 -14.46 -16.26
N ALA A 857 35.76 -13.94 -15.70
CA ALA A 857 35.04 -12.81 -16.30
C ALA A 857 35.91 -11.55 -16.36
N ASP A 858 35.81 -10.77 -17.44
CA ASP A 858 36.40 -9.44 -17.54
C ASP A 858 35.46 -8.42 -16.86
N VAL A 859 35.85 -7.96 -15.68
CA VAL A 859 35.06 -7.06 -14.85
C VAL A 859 35.66 -5.66 -14.89
N LEU A 860 34.94 -4.72 -15.51
CA LEU A 860 35.23 -3.29 -15.46
C LEU A 860 34.45 -2.65 -14.31
N TRP A 861 35.15 -2.34 -13.23
CA TRP A 861 34.60 -1.65 -12.07
C TRP A 861 34.70 -0.14 -12.25
N VAL A 862 33.54 0.50 -12.40
CA VAL A 862 33.38 1.94 -12.58
C VAL A 862 33.23 2.62 -11.22
N THR A 863 34.22 3.45 -10.90
CA THR A 863 34.19 4.36 -9.76
C THR A 863 34.05 5.81 -10.24
N SER A 864 33.98 6.77 -9.32
CA SER A 864 33.91 8.20 -9.65
C SER A 864 35.11 8.94 -9.08
N PRO A 865 35.71 9.90 -9.82
CA PRO A 865 36.76 10.76 -9.27
C PRO A 865 36.25 11.67 -8.15
N ASN A 866 34.93 11.87 -8.05
CA ASN A 866 34.28 12.73 -7.05
C ASN A 866 33.86 11.97 -5.78
N LEU A 867 34.21 10.69 -5.66
CA LEU A 867 33.87 9.85 -4.51
C LEU A 867 35.15 9.38 -3.80
N PRO A 868 35.14 9.25 -2.46
CA PRO A 868 36.34 8.88 -1.71
C PRO A 868 36.77 7.43 -1.99
N ASP A 869 38.06 7.18 -2.01
CA ASP A 869 38.64 5.83 -1.97
C ASP A 869 38.34 5.15 -0.62
N LEU A 870 38.12 3.84 -0.61
CA LEU A 870 37.93 3.02 0.60
C LEU A 870 39.02 1.95 0.70
N PRO A 871 40.26 2.32 1.11
CA PRO A 871 41.42 1.42 1.04
C PRO A 871 41.25 0.06 1.72
N THR A 872 40.48 -0.06 2.80
CA THR A 872 40.25 -1.36 3.45
C THR A 872 39.47 -2.33 2.55
N MET A 873 38.46 -1.83 1.83
CA MET A 873 37.55 -2.67 1.04
C MET A 873 38.00 -2.76 -0.42
N ASP A 874 38.35 -1.62 -1.03
CA ASP A 874 38.64 -1.51 -2.46
C ASP A 874 39.87 -2.32 -2.88
N ARG A 875 40.78 -2.61 -1.95
CA ARG A 875 42.00 -3.38 -2.23
C ARG A 875 41.72 -4.88 -2.31
N ASP A 876 40.92 -5.43 -1.40
CA ASP A 876 40.51 -6.84 -1.52
C ASP A 876 39.47 -7.04 -2.64
N PHE A 877 38.43 -6.20 -2.70
CA PHE A 877 37.39 -6.34 -3.73
C PHE A 877 37.82 -5.90 -5.13
N GLY A 878 38.97 -5.25 -5.26
CA GLY A 878 39.61 -4.96 -6.55
C GLY A 878 40.32 -6.16 -7.17
N ARG A 879 40.52 -7.27 -6.44
CA ARG A 879 41.16 -8.48 -6.95
C ARG A 879 40.34 -9.08 -8.10
N GLY A 880 41.03 -9.37 -9.19
CA GLY A 880 40.49 -9.87 -10.46
C GLY A 880 39.83 -8.81 -11.34
N LYS A 881 39.73 -7.55 -10.91
CA LYS A 881 39.01 -6.51 -11.64
C LYS A 881 39.94 -5.46 -12.22
N ARG A 882 39.44 -4.78 -13.25
CA ARG A 882 40.00 -3.55 -13.79
C ARG A 882 39.17 -2.37 -13.29
N THR A 883 39.82 -1.30 -12.86
CA THR A 883 39.14 -0.13 -12.27
C THR A 883 39.28 1.10 -13.14
N ILE A 884 38.14 1.69 -13.51
CA ILE A 884 38.07 2.95 -14.26
C ILE A 884 37.33 4.01 -13.45
N GLN A 885 37.57 5.27 -13.77
CA GLN A 885 36.88 6.41 -13.17
C GLN A 885 36.07 7.16 -14.24
N LEU A 886 34.80 7.40 -13.93
CA LEU A 886 33.85 8.15 -14.76
C LEU A 886 33.08 9.13 -13.88
N ASP A 887 33.08 10.41 -14.25
CA ASP A 887 32.17 11.42 -13.70
C ASP A 887 30.89 11.46 -14.51
N LEU A 888 29.87 10.72 -14.06
CA LEU A 888 28.58 10.65 -14.74
C LEU A 888 27.80 11.97 -14.71
N ASN A 889 28.30 13.04 -14.09
CA ASN A 889 27.74 14.38 -14.24
C ASN A 889 28.23 15.09 -15.52
N THR A 890 29.23 14.53 -16.20
CA THR A 890 29.73 15.06 -17.48
C THR A 890 29.15 14.28 -18.66
N PRO A 891 28.71 14.94 -19.75
CA PRO A 891 28.23 14.25 -20.95
C PRO A 891 29.28 13.33 -21.57
N THR A 892 30.57 13.70 -21.51
CA THR A 892 31.68 12.89 -22.05
C THR A 892 31.80 11.53 -21.38
N ASP A 893 31.77 11.48 -20.04
CA ASP A 893 31.88 10.22 -19.33
C ASP A 893 30.55 9.44 -19.34
N GLN A 894 29.40 10.10 -19.45
CA GLN A 894 28.12 9.42 -19.75
C GLN A 894 28.17 8.71 -21.11
N ASN A 895 28.69 9.37 -22.15
CA ASN A 895 28.90 8.78 -23.46
C ASN A 895 29.89 7.61 -23.40
N THR A 896 30.95 7.75 -22.62
CA THR A 896 31.94 6.68 -22.43
C THR A 896 31.32 5.45 -21.74
N LEU A 897 30.50 5.65 -20.70
CA LEU A 897 29.76 4.55 -20.07
C LEU A 897 28.81 3.87 -21.06
N SER A 898 28.09 4.67 -21.86
CA SER A 898 27.17 4.19 -22.90
C SER A 898 27.90 3.37 -23.98
N GLN A 899 29.12 3.76 -24.37
CA GLN A 899 29.97 3.00 -25.29
C GLN A 899 30.45 1.68 -24.69
N LEU A 900 30.89 1.68 -23.42
CA LEU A 900 31.28 0.45 -22.74
C LEU A 900 30.11 -0.54 -22.61
N LEU A 901 28.90 -0.02 -22.40
CA LEU A 901 27.67 -0.81 -22.34
C LEU A 901 27.34 -1.53 -23.66
N GLU A 902 27.78 -1.02 -24.82
CA GLU A 902 27.51 -1.68 -26.12
C GLU A 902 27.99 -3.12 -26.15
N ASP A 903 29.13 -3.39 -25.51
CA ASP A 903 29.80 -4.68 -25.48
C ASP A 903 29.65 -5.43 -24.13
N ALA A 904 28.91 -4.86 -23.17
CA ALA A 904 28.73 -5.46 -21.85
C ALA A 904 27.64 -6.55 -21.87
N HIS A 905 27.92 -7.72 -21.30
CA HIS A 905 26.93 -8.80 -21.15
C HIS A 905 26.11 -8.67 -19.86
N VAL A 906 26.75 -8.12 -18.83
CA VAL A 906 26.16 -7.91 -17.51
C VAL A 906 26.36 -6.46 -17.09
N PHE A 907 25.30 -5.80 -16.65
CA PHE A 907 25.35 -4.52 -15.97
C PHE A 907 24.99 -4.70 -14.50
N VAL A 908 25.96 -4.45 -13.61
CA VAL A 908 25.79 -4.60 -12.16
C VAL A 908 25.72 -3.23 -11.52
N GLN A 909 24.74 -3.00 -10.64
CA GLN A 909 24.70 -1.80 -9.81
C GLN A 909 24.48 -2.07 -8.32
N GLY A 910 25.15 -1.27 -7.49
CA GLY A 910 24.99 -1.28 -6.03
C GLY A 910 24.62 0.07 -5.42
N PHE A 911 24.17 1.03 -6.25
CA PHE A 911 23.67 2.32 -5.77
C PHE A 911 22.22 2.22 -5.33
N ARG A 912 21.75 3.22 -4.56
CA ARG A 912 20.36 3.27 -4.11
C ARG A 912 19.39 3.12 -5.31
N PRO A 913 18.30 2.33 -5.17
CA PRO A 913 17.32 2.17 -6.23
C PRO A 913 16.85 3.52 -6.80
N GLY A 914 16.70 3.59 -8.12
CA GLY A 914 16.38 4.82 -8.85
C GLY A 914 17.60 5.63 -9.33
N SER A 915 18.73 5.61 -8.61
CA SER A 915 19.88 6.52 -8.87
C SER A 915 20.42 6.47 -10.30
N LEU A 916 20.57 5.27 -10.87
CA LEU A 916 21.03 5.09 -12.26
C LEU A 916 19.87 5.05 -13.26
N SER A 917 18.66 4.68 -12.82
CA SER A 917 17.45 4.70 -13.66
C SER A 917 17.12 6.11 -14.13
N HIS A 918 17.23 7.13 -13.26
CA HIS A 918 17.05 8.54 -13.63
C HIS A 918 18.08 9.03 -14.67
N ARG A 919 19.19 8.31 -14.85
CA ARG A 919 20.24 8.59 -15.83
C ARG A 919 20.12 7.73 -17.10
N GLY A 920 19.00 7.03 -17.29
CA GLY A 920 18.72 6.23 -18.49
C GLY A 920 19.19 4.78 -18.44
N TYR A 921 19.70 4.31 -17.29
CA TYR A 921 20.25 2.95 -17.13
C TYR A 921 19.30 2.02 -16.36
N SER A 922 17.99 2.13 -16.61
CA SER A 922 17.00 1.20 -16.01
C SER A 922 17.06 -0.18 -16.67
N PRO A 923 16.69 -1.28 -15.97
CA PRO A 923 16.63 -2.61 -16.57
C PRO A 923 15.75 -2.67 -17.83
N SER A 924 14.63 -1.96 -17.84
CA SER A 924 13.73 -1.86 -18.99
C SER A 924 14.39 -1.14 -20.18
N ALA A 925 15.11 -0.05 -19.95
CA ALA A 925 15.82 0.68 -21.00
C ALA A 925 16.97 -0.15 -21.59
N LEU A 926 17.76 -0.80 -20.73
CA LEU A 926 18.88 -1.64 -21.15
C LEU A 926 18.43 -2.90 -21.90
N SER A 927 17.42 -3.61 -21.40
CA SER A 927 16.88 -4.80 -22.07
C SER A 927 16.26 -4.48 -23.43
N LYS A 928 15.57 -3.34 -23.57
CA LYS A 928 15.07 -2.86 -24.86
C LYS A 928 16.20 -2.52 -25.83
N ARG A 929 17.24 -1.80 -25.35
CA ARG A 929 18.40 -1.41 -26.18
C ARG A 929 19.19 -2.62 -26.68
N PHE A 930 19.38 -3.61 -25.83
CA PHE A 930 20.25 -4.76 -26.08
C PHE A 930 19.48 -6.06 -26.36
N GLN A 931 18.20 -5.97 -26.72
CA GLN A 931 17.35 -7.15 -26.99
C GLN A 931 17.96 -8.11 -28.02
N HIS A 932 18.63 -7.58 -29.04
CA HIS A 932 19.23 -8.36 -30.13
C HIS A 932 20.41 -9.25 -29.69
N ARG A 933 20.99 -9.02 -28.51
CA ARG A 933 22.15 -9.77 -27.98
C ARG A 933 21.96 -10.24 -26.53
N ASN A 934 20.82 -9.91 -25.94
CA ASN A 934 20.51 -10.00 -24.53
C ASN A 934 21.42 -9.15 -23.61
N ILE A 935 20.91 -8.84 -22.42
CA ILE A 935 21.70 -8.28 -21.32
C ILE A 935 21.18 -8.79 -19.97
N ILE A 936 22.07 -8.96 -19.00
CA ILE A 936 21.72 -9.25 -17.60
C ILE A 936 21.86 -7.97 -16.78
N CYS A 937 20.77 -7.52 -16.19
CA CYS A 937 20.71 -6.34 -15.32
C CYS A 937 20.66 -6.78 -13.86
N ALA A 938 21.77 -6.63 -13.13
CA ALA A 938 21.91 -7.11 -11.76
C ALA A 938 21.93 -5.95 -10.75
N LYS A 939 21.17 -6.09 -9.66
CA LYS A 939 20.98 -5.03 -8.67
C LYS A 939 21.15 -5.57 -7.25
N MET A 940 22.02 -4.89 -6.49
CA MET A 940 22.14 -5.04 -5.04
C MET A 940 21.42 -3.89 -4.35
N SER A 941 20.57 -4.19 -3.37
CA SER A 941 19.91 -3.17 -2.55
C SER A 941 19.87 -3.53 -1.07
N ALA A 942 19.57 -2.56 -0.20
CA ALA A 942 19.48 -2.82 1.23
C ALA A 942 18.18 -3.57 1.59
N TYR A 943 17.03 -3.04 1.15
CA TYR A 943 15.71 -3.48 1.62
C TYR A 943 14.88 -4.26 0.60
N GLY A 944 15.36 -4.43 -0.64
CA GLY A 944 14.61 -5.09 -1.71
C GLY A 944 14.00 -4.11 -2.72
N PRO A 945 13.48 -4.64 -3.84
CA PRO A 945 12.85 -3.83 -4.87
C PRO A 945 11.45 -3.30 -4.47
N ASP A 946 10.82 -3.91 -3.46
CA ASP A 946 9.44 -3.62 -3.04
C ASP A 946 9.35 -3.07 -1.61
N GLY A 947 8.20 -2.45 -1.32
CA GLY A 947 7.88 -1.91 0.00
C GLY A 947 8.31 -0.44 0.21
N PRO A 948 7.90 0.17 1.34
CA PRO A 948 8.10 1.60 1.61
C PRO A 948 9.56 2.02 1.80
N TRP A 949 10.48 1.08 2.01
CA TRP A 949 11.92 1.34 2.18
C TRP A 949 12.74 0.95 0.95
N SER A 950 12.09 0.60 -0.16
CA SER A 950 12.74 0.19 -1.42
C SER A 950 13.67 1.25 -2.02
N ASP A 951 13.51 2.53 -1.67
CA ASP A 951 14.35 3.65 -2.10
C ASP A 951 15.41 4.09 -1.07
N LYS A 952 15.39 3.49 0.13
CA LYS A 952 16.25 3.90 1.26
C LYS A 952 17.65 3.33 1.16
N ARG A 953 18.60 4.06 1.76
CA ARG A 953 19.99 3.64 1.90
C ARG A 953 20.10 2.67 3.07
N GLY A 954 20.97 1.68 2.97
CA GLY A 954 21.26 0.78 4.06
C GLY A 954 22.61 0.09 3.87
N PHE A 955 23.08 -0.50 4.96
CA PHE A 955 24.33 -1.24 5.07
C PHE A 955 24.07 -2.48 5.91
N ASP A 956 24.89 -3.52 5.77
CA ASP A 956 24.75 -4.77 6.52
C ASP A 956 24.51 -4.52 8.02
N SER A 957 25.40 -3.78 8.68
CA SER A 957 25.26 -3.45 10.10
C SER A 957 23.94 -2.74 10.48
N LEU A 958 23.37 -1.94 9.58
CA LEU A 958 22.07 -1.29 9.78
C LEU A 958 20.91 -2.28 9.61
N ILE A 959 21.00 -3.19 8.62
CA ILE A 959 20.03 -4.26 8.45
C ILE A 959 20.05 -5.19 9.67
N GLN A 960 21.22 -5.59 10.16
CA GLN A 960 21.31 -6.39 11.39
C GLN A 960 20.66 -5.68 12.59
N THR A 961 20.78 -4.35 12.66
CA THR A 961 20.23 -3.53 13.74
C THR A 961 18.71 -3.41 13.65
N CYS A 962 18.17 -3.08 12.47
CA CYS A 962 16.74 -2.82 12.32
C CYS A 962 15.90 -4.11 12.23
N SER A 963 16.52 -5.25 11.94
CA SER A 963 15.82 -6.51 11.67
C SER A 963 15.64 -7.45 12.87
N GLY A 964 16.22 -7.15 14.04
CA GLY A 964 16.20 -8.08 15.18
C GLY A 964 17.47 -8.90 15.37
N MET A 965 18.34 -9.02 14.35
CA MET A 965 19.52 -9.89 14.45
C MET A 965 20.45 -9.52 15.59
N ASN A 966 20.75 -8.23 15.79
CA ASN A 966 21.71 -7.85 16.83
C ASN A 966 21.17 -8.05 18.25
N ILE A 967 19.86 -7.90 18.47
CA ILE A 967 19.25 -8.25 19.76
C ILE A 967 19.35 -9.76 19.98
N SER A 968 18.94 -10.55 19.00
CA SER A 968 18.97 -12.02 19.12
C SER A 968 20.38 -12.57 19.35
N GLU A 969 21.40 -12.04 18.66
CA GLU A 969 22.80 -12.42 18.88
C GLU A 969 23.27 -12.11 20.31
N ALA A 970 22.85 -10.97 20.87
CA ALA A 970 23.19 -10.56 22.23
C ALA A 970 22.50 -11.43 23.29
N GLU A 971 21.24 -11.80 23.05
CA GLU A 971 20.47 -12.72 23.90
C GLU A 971 21.14 -14.10 23.98
N HIS A 972 21.55 -14.66 22.84
CA HIS A 972 22.24 -15.95 22.78
C HIS A 972 23.61 -15.91 23.46
N PHE A 973 24.37 -14.83 23.27
CA PHE A 973 25.66 -14.66 23.95
C PHE A 973 25.50 -14.49 25.47
N GLY A 974 24.38 -13.93 25.94
CA GLY A 974 24.00 -13.92 27.35
C GLY A 974 24.97 -13.17 28.25
N ALA A 975 25.44 -11.98 27.83
CA ALA A 975 26.29 -11.08 28.63
C ALA A 975 25.60 -9.74 29.00
N GLY A 976 24.28 -9.64 28.77
CA GLY A 976 23.50 -8.44 29.13
C GLY A 976 23.70 -7.23 28.23
N GLU A 977 24.27 -7.41 27.03
CA GLU A 977 24.41 -6.34 26.04
C GLU A 977 23.09 -6.06 25.33
N ALA A 978 22.85 -4.81 24.93
CA ALA A 978 21.64 -4.45 24.19
C ALA A 978 21.64 -4.98 22.73
N ALA A 979 22.82 -5.12 22.14
CA ALA A 979 22.98 -5.54 20.75
C ALA A 979 24.40 -6.08 20.51
N ARG A 980 24.52 -7.17 19.77
CA ARG A 980 25.79 -7.79 19.37
C ARG A 980 25.87 -7.91 17.85
N PRO A 981 26.89 -7.33 17.19
CA PRO A 981 27.12 -7.54 15.76
C PRO A 981 27.58 -8.98 15.51
N THR A 982 27.24 -9.53 14.35
CA THR A 982 27.85 -10.79 13.87
C THR A 982 29.36 -10.61 13.62
N PRO A 983 30.18 -11.69 13.58
CA PRO A 983 31.64 -11.58 13.48
C PRO A 983 32.15 -10.96 12.17
N CYS A 984 31.29 -10.83 11.15
CA CYS A 984 31.60 -10.29 9.83
C CYS A 984 30.38 -9.57 9.22
N GLN A 985 30.57 -8.88 8.08
CA GLN A 985 29.41 -8.38 7.31
C GLN A 985 28.81 -9.54 6.50
N ALA A 986 28.17 -10.48 7.20
CA ALA A 986 27.70 -11.74 6.62
C ALA A 986 26.60 -11.55 5.56
N LEU A 987 25.76 -10.52 5.69
CA LEU A 987 24.70 -10.22 4.74
C LEU A 987 25.29 -9.64 3.45
N ASP A 988 26.30 -8.78 3.57
CA ASP A 988 27.02 -8.24 2.42
C ASP A 988 27.77 -9.37 1.67
N HIS A 989 28.47 -10.23 2.40
CA HIS A 989 29.23 -11.33 1.80
C HIS A 989 28.31 -12.35 1.12
N ALA A 990 27.30 -12.86 1.82
CA ALA A 990 26.33 -13.78 1.22
C ALA A 990 25.56 -13.11 0.07
N GLY A 991 25.18 -11.84 0.21
CA GLY A 991 24.54 -11.07 -0.85
C GLY A 991 25.40 -10.96 -2.11
N GLY A 992 26.70 -10.72 -1.99
CA GLY A 992 27.62 -10.67 -3.12
C GLY A 992 27.74 -11.99 -3.87
N TYR A 993 27.90 -13.11 -3.15
CA TYR A 993 27.91 -14.44 -3.75
C TYR A 993 26.57 -14.81 -4.37
N PHE A 994 25.45 -14.47 -3.72
CA PHE A 994 24.11 -14.69 -4.27
C PHE A 994 23.84 -13.83 -5.51
N LEU A 995 24.38 -12.62 -5.59
CA LEU A 995 24.27 -11.80 -6.80
C LEU A 995 25.08 -12.40 -7.96
N ALA A 996 26.30 -12.87 -7.69
CA ALA A 996 27.11 -13.60 -8.68
C ALA A 996 26.44 -14.90 -9.13
N ALA A 997 25.84 -15.65 -8.20
CA ALA A 997 25.02 -16.81 -8.50
C ALA A 997 23.81 -16.44 -9.36
N GLY A 998 23.03 -15.41 -9.00
CA GLY A 998 21.90 -14.96 -9.80
C GLY A 998 22.29 -14.53 -11.22
N ILE A 999 23.42 -13.82 -11.38
CA ILE A 999 23.97 -13.47 -12.70
C ILE A 999 24.32 -14.73 -13.50
N THR A 1000 24.98 -15.70 -12.88
CA THR A 1000 25.41 -16.93 -13.57
C THR A 1000 24.23 -17.86 -13.86
N ALA A 1001 23.20 -17.88 -12.99
CA ALA A 1001 21.94 -18.57 -13.24
C ALA A 1001 21.18 -17.93 -14.42
N ALA A 1002 21.12 -16.60 -14.48
CA ALA A 1002 20.58 -15.89 -15.63
C ALA A 1002 21.37 -16.18 -16.91
N LEU A 1003 22.69 -16.35 -16.84
CA LEU A 1003 23.52 -16.76 -17.98
C LEU A 1003 23.22 -18.20 -18.43
N CYS A 1004 23.02 -19.14 -17.50
CA CYS A 1004 22.53 -20.49 -17.79
C CYS A 1004 21.13 -20.46 -18.46
N LYS A 1005 20.26 -19.56 -18.01
CA LYS A 1005 18.94 -19.33 -18.62
C LYS A 1005 19.06 -18.70 -20.00
N GLN A 1006 19.97 -17.77 -20.25
CA GLN A 1006 20.25 -17.27 -21.60
C GLN A 1006 20.74 -18.37 -22.54
N ALA A 1007 21.61 -19.26 -22.05
CA ALA A 1007 22.13 -20.38 -22.84
C ALA A 1007 21.03 -21.34 -23.32
N THR A 1008 19.94 -21.48 -22.57
CA THR A 1008 18.88 -22.49 -22.80
C THR A 1008 17.56 -21.90 -23.28
N GLU A 1009 17.22 -20.68 -22.84
CA GLU A 1009 15.93 -20.01 -23.04
C GLU A 1009 16.06 -18.61 -23.70
N GLY A 1010 17.28 -18.08 -23.80
CA GLY A 1010 17.55 -16.74 -24.35
C GLY A 1010 16.99 -15.59 -23.51
N GLY A 1011 16.93 -14.40 -24.12
CA GLY A 1011 16.32 -13.21 -23.53
C GLY A 1011 17.19 -12.41 -22.56
N SER A 1012 16.74 -11.20 -22.24
CA SER A 1012 17.37 -10.36 -21.22
C SER A 1012 16.78 -10.66 -19.84
N TRP A 1013 17.59 -10.57 -18.79
CA TRP A 1013 17.20 -10.96 -17.44
C TRP A 1013 17.54 -9.89 -16.42
N GLN A 1014 16.73 -9.80 -15.39
CA GLN A 1014 16.96 -9.01 -14.19
C GLN A 1014 17.27 -9.93 -13.02
N VAL A 1015 18.27 -9.55 -12.24
CA VAL A 1015 18.68 -10.21 -11.00
C VAL A 1015 18.60 -9.21 -9.87
N ASP A 1016 17.79 -9.48 -8.85
CA ASP A 1016 17.71 -8.66 -7.64
C ASP A 1016 18.14 -9.48 -6.42
N VAL A 1017 19.05 -8.92 -5.63
CA VAL A 1017 19.43 -9.41 -4.30
C VAL A 1017 19.34 -8.26 -3.31
N SER A 1018 18.85 -8.52 -2.11
CA SER A 1018 18.82 -7.53 -1.04
C SER A 1018 19.38 -8.04 0.28
N LEU A 1019 20.06 -7.16 1.02
CA LEU A 1019 20.60 -7.49 2.33
C LEU A 1019 19.50 -7.95 3.30
N ALA A 1020 18.31 -7.33 3.25
CA ALA A 1020 17.16 -7.77 4.02
C ALA A 1020 16.65 -9.17 3.61
N GLY A 1021 16.67 -9.51 2.32
CA GLY A 1021 16.32 -10.86 1.85
C GLY A 1021 17.34 -11.91 2.30
N VAL A 1022 18.63 -11.58 2.24
CA VAL A 1022 19.71 -12.42 2.78
C VAL A 1022 19.58 -12.59 4.29
N MET A 1023 19.21 -11.54 5.01
CA MET A 1023 18.93 -11.61 6.45
C MET A 1023 17.78 -12.57 6.75
N LYS A 1024 16.67 -12.49 6.02
CA LYS A 1024 15.55 -13.43 6.20
C LYS A 1024 15.95 -14.86 5.90
N TYR A 1025 16.74 -15.08 4.85
CA TYR A 1025 17.26 -16.41 4.53
C TYR A 1025 18.16 -16.93 5.66
N LEU A 1026 19.12 -16.13 6.14
CA LEU A 1026 19.99 -16.51 7.26
C LEU A 1026 19.21 -16.79 8.55
N ARG A 1027 18.21 -15.96 8.88
CA ARG A 1027 17.30 -16.19 10.03
C ARG A 1027 16.55 -17.52 9.88
N SER A 1028 16.10 -17.86 8.67
CA SER A 1028 15.36 -19.11 8.41
C SER A 1028 16.20 -20.38 8.62
N LEU A 1029 17.54 -20.29 8.59
CA LEU A 1029 18.44 -21.42 8.87
C LEU A 1029 18.50 -21.78 10.36
N GLY A 1030 17.84 -21.01 11.23
CA GLY A 1030 17.91 -21.14 12.67
C GLY A 1030 19.24 -20.63 13.26
N GLN A 1031 19.35 -20.76 14.57
CA GLN A 1031 20.53 -20.38 15.36
C GLN A 1031 20.98 -21.56 16.23
N TYR A 1032 22.24 -21.55 16.63
CA TYR A 1032 22.76 -22.48 17.63
C TYR A 1032 22.19 -22.16 19.01
N GLU A 1033 21.89 -23.18 19.80
CA GLU A 1033 21.26 -22.99 21.12
C GLU A 1033 22.22 -22.32 22.11
N GLY A 1034 21.74 -21.29 22.80
CA GLY A 1034 22.49 -20.57 23.83
C GLY A 1034 23.84 -20.07 23.34
N LYS A 1035 24.91 -20.36 24.10
CA LYS A 1035 26.27 -19.90 23.79
C LYS A 1035 27.06 -20.83 22.86
N SER A 1036 26.50 -21.98 22.48
CA SER A 1036 27.23 -23.03 21.75
C SER A 1036 27.81 -22.54 20.42
N GLY A 1037 27.11 -21.66 19.70
CA GLY A 1037 27.58 -21.06 18.45
C GLY A 1037 28.83 -20.18 18.57
N PHE A 1038 29.19 -19.75 19.79
CA PHE A 1038 30.36 -18.92 20.07
C PHE A 1038 31.59 -19.74 20.50
N GLU A 1039 31.45 -21.06 20.68
CA GLU A 1039 32.51 -21.96 21.16
C GLU A 1039 33.46 -22.36 20.02
N THR A 1040 33.99 -21.37 19.29
CA THR A 1040 34.95 -21.57 18.21
C THR A 1040 35.92 -20.39 18.12
N GLN A 1041 37.06 -20.60 17.49
CA GLN A 1041 38.07 -19.56 17.30
C GLN A 1041 37.57 -18.52 16.28
N ASP A 1042 37.86 -17.24 16.53
CA ASP A 1042 37.74 -16.20 15.50
C ASP A 1042 39.07 -16.00 14.76
N PHE A 1043 38.98 -15.54 13.51
CA PHE A 1043 40.12 -15.16 12.68
C PHE A 1043 40.21 -13.64 12.61
N THR A 1044 41.22 -13.06 13.25
CA THR A 1044 41.34 -11.61 13.43
C THR A 1044 42.49 -11.00 12.64
N CYS A 1045 43.48 -11.81 12.28
CA CYS A 1045 44.59 -11.42 11.42
C CYS A 1045 45.02 -12.56 10.49
N THR A 1046 45.85 -12.27 9.50
CA THR A 1046 46.36 -13.27 8.54
C THR A 1046 47.18 -14.39 9.18
N LYS A 1047 47.75 -14.18 10.37
CA LYS A 1047 48.49 -15.23 11.10
C LYS A 1047 47.59 -16.30 11.69
N ASP A 1048 46.31 -15.99 11.91
CA ASP A 1048 45.32 -16.95 12.39
C ASP A 1048 44.86 -17.90 11.26
N VAL A 1049 45.15 -17.55 10.01
CA VAL A 1049 44.67 -18.24 8.82
C VAL A 1049 45.66 -19.32 8.40
N PRO A 1050 45.21 -20.56 8.13
CA PRO A 1050 46.05 -21.60 7.54
C PRO A 1050 46.72 -21.14 6.24
N GLU A 1051 48.03 -21.34 6.12
CA GLU A 1051 48.85 -20.86 4.98
C GLU A 1051 48.32 -21.33 3.62
N GLN A 1052 47.75 -22.54 3.57
CA GLN A 1052 47.11 -23.12 2.38
C GLN A 1052 45.83 -22.40 1.93
N TYR A 1053 45.32 -21.43 2.69
CA TYR A 1053 44.19 -20.57 2.31
C TYR A 1053 44.64 -19.16 1.93
N LEU A 1054 45.94 -18.87 2.03
CA LEU A 1054 46.52 -17.58 1.65
C LEU A 1054 47.17 -17.67 0.27
N GLU A 1055 47.21 -16.55 -0.44
CA GLU A 1055 48.08 -16.35 -1.60
C GLU A 1055 48.84 -15.03 -1.44
N THR A 1056 50.07 -14.99 -1.94
CA THR A 1056 50.92 -13.80 -1.92
C THR A 1056 51.25 -13.39 -3.35
N ARG A 1057 50.92 -12.16 -3.73
CA ARG A 1057 51.11 -11.64 -5.09
C ARG A 1057 51.50 -10.17 -5.09
N GLU A 1058 52.21 -9.75 -6.13
CA GLU A 1058 52.51 -8.35 -6.37
C GLU A 1058 51.27 -7.58 -6.86
N THR A 1059 51.10 -6.37 -6.33
CA THR A 1059 49.97 -5.48 -6.65
C THR A 1059 50.46 -4.06 -6.95
N GLY A 1060 49.58 -3.19 -7.42
CA GLY A 1060 49.89 -1.75 -7.59
C GLY A 1060 50.15 -1.02 -6.27
N PHE A 1061 50.01 -1.69 -5.12
CA PHE A 1061 50.25 -1.17 -3.78
C PHE A 1061 51.40 -1.90 -3.04
N GLY A 1062 52.14 -2.76 -3.74
CA GLY A 1062 53.17 -3.65 -3.19
C GLY A 1062 52.69 -5.09 -2.99
N THR A 1063 53.53 -5.91 -2.36
CA THR A 1063 53.23 -7.32 -2.08
C THR A 1063 51.99 -7.44 -1.18
N MET A 1064 50.98 -8.18 -1.64
CA MET A 1064 49.74 -8.47 -0.92
C MET A 1064 49.66 -9.94 -0.55
N THR A 1065 49.41 -10.25 0.72
CA THR A 1065 49.04 -11.60 1.18
C THR A 1065 47.58 -11.61 1.59
N ALA A 1066 46.74 -12.43 0.96
CA ALA A 1066 45.30 -12.40 1.16
C ALA A 1066 44.65 -13.78 1.00
N ILE A 1067 43.40 -13.93 1.46
CA ILE A 1067 42.64 -15.19 1.33
C ILE A 1067 42.44 -15.52 -0.15
N ARG A 1068 42.79 -16.75 -0.58
CA ARG A 1068 42.51 -17.24 -1.94
C ARG A 1068 41.01 -17.59 -2.06
N HIS A 1069 40.49 -17.75 -3.27
CA HIS A 1069 39.09 -18.17 -3.42
C HIS A 1069 38.89 -19.59 -2.90
N SER A 1070 37.82 -19.83 -2.13
CA SER A 1070 37.63 -21.11 -1.43
C SER A 1070 37.07 -22.25 -2.29
N ALA A 1071 36.50 -21.94 -3.46
CA ALA A 1071 36.04 -22.95 -4.39
C ALA A 1071 37.15 -23.43 -5.32
N SER A 1072 37.09 -24.73 -5.65
CA SER A 1072 37.89 -25.37 -6.69
C SER A 1072 36.98 -26.13 -7.65
N ILE A 1073 37.34 -26.16 -8.94
CA ILE A 1073 36.61 -26.87 -9.99
C ILE A 1073 37.59 -27.84 -10.66
N GLU A 1074 37.23 -29.12 -10.70
CA GLU A 1074 38.08 -30.17 -11.25
C GLU A 1074 38.46 -29.90 -12.72
N GLY A 1075 39.76 -29.74 -12.99
CA GLY A 1075 40.28 -29.51 -14.34
C GLY A 1075 40.00 -28.12 -14.93
N VAL A 1076 39.54 -27.15 -14.13
CA VAL A 1076 39.26 -25.78 -14.57
C VAL A 1076 39.95 -24.79 -13.64
N ASP A 1077 40.66 -23.80 -14.19
CA ASP A 1077 41.38 -22.83 -13.38
C ASP A 1077 40.40 -21.91 -12.62
N VAL A 1078 40.69 -21.69 -11.33
CA VAL A 1078 39.93 -20.83 -10.42
C VAL A 1078 40.89 -19.91 -9.67
N GLY A 1079 40.60 -18.62 -9.63
CA GLY A 1079 41.41 -17.60 -8.99
C GLY A 1079 41.47 -16.32 -9.81
N TRP A 1080 42.04 -15.26 -9.26
CA TRP A 1080 42.08 -13.95 -9.91
C TRP A 1080 43.28 -13.80 -10.82
N ASP A 1081 43.12 -13.23 -12.02
CA ASP A 1081 44.27 -12.99 -12.92
C ASP A 1081 44.92 -11.63 -12.64
N ILE A 1082 44.08 -10.62 -12.43
CA ILE A 1082 44.46 -9.21 -12.28
C ILE A 1082 44.52 -8.86 -10.80
N MET A 1083 45.60 -8.21 -10.38
CA MET A 1083 45.79 -7.75 -9.00
C MET A 1083 45.45 -6.26 -8.84
N PRO A 1084 44.98 -5.85 -7.65
CA PRO A 1084 44.47 -4.50 -7.43
C PRO A 1084 45.56 -3.45 -7.66
N LYS A 1085 45.15 -2.29 -8.16
CA LYS A 1085 46.01 -1.12 -8.39
C LYS A 1085 45.21 0.16 -8.11
N PRO A 1086 45.84 1.36 -8.07
CA PRO A 1086 45.14 2.61 -7.80
C PRO A 1086 43.88 2.78 -8.66
N LEU A 1087 42.79 3.23 -8.04
CA LEU A 1087 41.50 3.37 -8.73
C LEU A 1087 41.64 4.26 -9.97
N GLY A 1088 41.08 3.83 -11.09
CA GLY A 1088 41.10 4.60 -12.34
C GLY A 1088 42.35 4.42 -13.20
N SER A 1089 43.27 3.53 -12.82
CA SER A 1089 44.52 3.27 -13.56
C SER A 1089 44.39 2.28 -14.72
N ASP A 1090 43.20 1.73 -14.98
CA ASP A 1090 42.92 0.92 -16.17
C ASP A 1090 42.42 1.75 -17.36
N GLN A 1091 42.61 1.20 -18.55
CA GLN A 1091 42.04 1.77 -19.77
C GLN A 1091 40.53 1.54 -19.83
N LYS A 1092 39.79 2.54 -20.30
CA LYS A 1092 38.33 2.51 -20.52
C LYS A 1092 37.96 1.67 -21.76
N LYS A 1093 38.33 0.38 -21.80
CA LYS A 1093 38.05 -0.57 -22.90
C LYS A 1093 37.98 -2.02 -22.41
N TRP A 1094 37.32 -2.92 -23.14
CA TRP A 1094 37.30 -4.36 -22.87
C TRP A 1094 38.63 -5.05 -23.23
N LEU A 1095 38.91 -6.21 -22.64
CA LEU A 1095 40.03 -7.09 -23.02
C LEU A 1095 39.77 -7.87 -24.31
#